data_AF-A0A7K2ZG76-F1
#
_entry.id   AF-A0A7K2ZG76-F1
#
_cell.length_a   1.000
_cell.length_b   1.000
_cell.length_c   1.000
_cell.angle_alpha   90.00
_cell.angle_beta   90.00
_cell.angle_gamma   90.00
#
_symmetry.space_group_name_H-M   'P 1'
#
loop_
_entity.id
_entity.type
_entity.pdbx_description
1 polymer ?
#
loop_
_entity_poly.entity_id
_entity_poly.type
_entity_poly.pdbx_seq_one_letter_code
_entity_poly.pdbx_strand_id
1 'polypeptide(L)'
;DPMEGVESTSVPTAPAVPVPAAPASVRALQPLPPRTLVAYGRDETSPSAQGDRTLELLAAQVAATGLRNRRAGASLPRVEVTGYGADIRPDRPSSGSPARRRATTARHRFTRLLAAELERLQRDLPADAPRLTAQEFGIVVKAMARVPADWVGTGALAQVTRAELGRQATVVLHQSPDAVAVQKLDSLRRRDRALRDRPLDVDAIARRVLHLDPGAPVQQDTRQELFGLVGRATAAGRATGFPALAAYHLSGLGVTAPGRAQHFTVGGSRVPGLNWGTSDVIGLDTTQGDLLEADPAGGYDVVSSSPTPWPSSTTPYVVAAEGGPDRVEARLPDGTVRELDIEEFVELVAADLAREALPPGTPVVLAVPFAADGYLDLPRRLADRTGRTVWAHSGRVTVESAPGEASTIDVVRTPKAPRGDWIASDPGLGPDADDSPGWHHEVVSRALVSALSGRQIGRASHHPAEFARDFEDDDRHLDRMATFVHDHPATGRTSGELDLPRPGPEDRAYRLDLHGSPGSLTFALRDGTTRDIDEREAGPWLRRRKSLTTLPEDHWVDLVVCWSGAPRDSAVPKPGTASDAYGGPFVADPLATVSMGQHVANATGRAVRLAYGPQGTRRSNGRYQRTLFADAQGRRRAWALASPEPDADELDRLAEIAGISPGDGEVSDEMRTATLRLVRALRITFGHDIDDDPGFDDLLRGAAAVDQMWRSDSDFEEAGPFTLDLLHRVVAAHPEAAAGVDRQTTRRVLAAAAEQWARYPGDGLVGFVDLPAVEAAAQWLAAGDAEDEAAAVLRLRTDEVGEAEMSRMFWARVKAEETLPGIGRDTQEFAARVLHREPDPGAAHARRTEALDVLTRAFAAGREASDPDIAAAYALKEAGAYDDTALDTVQGTSDGTGRDYTGGPAPDVDL
;
A
#
# COMPACT_ATOMS: atom_id res chain seq x y z
N ASP A 1 52.08 18.50 -6.54
CA ASP A 1 52.55 17.19 -6.06
C ASP A 1 53.23 17.31 -4.71
N PRO A 2 53.13 16.31 -3.81
CA PRO A 2 52.90 14.90 -4.13
C PRO A 2 51.62 14.31 -3.50
N MET A 3 50.68 14.00 -4.38
CA MET A 3 50.15 12.62 -4.46
C MET A 3 50.29 12.26 -5.94
N GLU A 4 51.54 11.95 -6.27
CA GLU A 4 52.00 11.53 -7.57
C GLU A 4 51.74 10.02 -7.71
N GLY A 5 51.09 9.64 -8.81
CA GLY A 5 51.04 8.27 -9.31
C GLY A 5 49.94 7.38 -8.74
N VAL A 6 48.84 7.21 -9.49
CA VAL A 6 48.64 6.04 -10.37
C VAL A 6 47.61 6.41 -11.44
N GLU A 7 47.98 6.13 -12.68
CA GLU A 7 47.26 6.38 -13.92
C GLU A 7 45.83 5.81 -13.93
N SER A 8 44.95 6.55 -14.59
CA SER A 8 43.69 6.06 -15.16
C SER A 8 43.97 4.92 -16.14
N THR A 9 44.05 3.71 -15.61
CA THR A 9 44.03 2.49 -16.41
C THR A 9 42.60 2.21 -16.80
N SER A 10 42.36 2.32 -18.10
CA SER A 10 41.22 1.77 -18.81
C SER A 10 40.89 0.38 -18.28
N VAL A 11 39.73 0.27 -17.62
CA VAL A 11 39.12 -1.04 -17.35
C VAL A 11 38.94 -1.72 -18.71
N PRO A 12 39.44 -2.96 -18.90
CA PRO A 12 39.18 -3.69 -20.12
C PRO A 12 37.67 -3.86 -20.22
N THR A 13 37.11 -3.38 -21.33
CA THR A 13 35.76 -3.72 -21.76
C THR A 13 35.62 -5.24 -21.64
N ALA A 14 34.95 -5.70 -20.58
CA ALA A 14 34.54 -7.08 -20.49
C ALA A 14 33.76 -7.38 -21.78
N PRO A 15 33.96 -8.52 -22.44
CA PRO A 15 33.11 -8.89 -23.56
C PRO A 15 31.68 -8.78 -23.05
N ALA A 16 30.87 -7.94 -23.72
CA ALA A 16 29.47 -7.82 -23.42
C ALA A 16 28.91 -9.23 -23.35
N VAL A 17 28.61 -9.69 -22.13
CA VAL A 17 27.84 -10.91 -21.94
C VAL A 17 26.57 -10.63 -22.73
N PRO A 18 26.22 -11.45 -23.75
CA PRO A 18 25.00 -11.22 -24.48
C PRO A 18 23.89 -11.20 -23.44
N VAL A 19 23.26 -10.03 -23.29
CA VAL A 19 22.01 -9.88 -22.56
C VAL A 19 21.13 -11.02 -23.08
N PRO A 20 20.65 -11.95 -22.22
CA PRO A 20 19.74 -12.97 -22.68
C PRO A 20 18.60 -12.21 -23.34
N ALA A 21 18.41 -12.43 -24.64
CA ALA A 21 17.29 -11.87 -25.36
C ALA A 21 16.05 -12.15 -24.51
N ALA A 22 15.31 -11.09 -24.15
CA ALA A 22 14.04 -11.22 -23.44
C ALA A 22 13.27 -12.37 -24.09
N PRO A 23 12.82 -13.38 -23.31
CA PRO A 23 12.16 -14.54 -23.90
C PRO A 23 11.00 -14.02 -24.72
N ALA A 24 11.01 -14.35 -26.02
CA ALA A 24 9.95 -13.98 -26.93
C ALA A 24 8.61 -14.28 -26.25
N SER A 25 7.79 -13.24 -26.06
CA SER A 25 6.45 -13.35 -25.46
C SER A 25 5.80 -14.66 -25.93
N VAL A 26 5.57 -15.59 -25.00
CA VAL A 26 5.10 -16.94 -25.34
C VAL A 26 3.66 -16.80 -25.81
N ARG A 27 3.49 -16.54 -27.10
CA ARG A 27 2.19 -16.39 -27.75
C ARG A 27 1.30 -17.57 -27.36
N ALA A 28 0.11 -17.26 -26.85
CA ALA A 28 -0.78 -18.26 -26.28
C ALA A 28 -1.06 -19.38 -27.30
N LEU A 29 -0.80 -20.62 -26.90
CA LEU A 29 -1.04 -21.78 -27.74
C LEU A 29 -2.55 -22.01 -27.74
N GLN A 30 -3.20 -21.71 -28.87
CA GLN A 30 -4.66 -21.84 -28.98
C GLN A 30 -5.08 -23.31 -28.79
N PRO A 31 -6.25 -23.56 -28.15
CA PRO A 31 -6.84 -24.89 -28.10
C PRO A 31 -6.91 -25.53 -29.48
N LEU A 32 -6.60 -26.82 -29.58
CA LEU A 32 -6.76 -27.55 -30.83
C LEU A 32 -8.25 -27.55 -31.23
N PRO A 33 -8.58 -27.16 -32.48
CA PRO A 33 -9.95 -27.23 -32.95
C PRO A 33 -10.40 -28.71 -33.00
N PRO A 34 -11.60 -29.04 -32.50
CA PRO A 34 -12.07 -30.42 -32.46
C PRO A 34 -12.28 -30.99 -33.87
N ARG A 35 -12.67 -30.14 -34.83
CA ARG A 35 -12.85 -30.50 -36.24
C ARG A 35 -12.58 -29.29 -37.13
N THR A 36 -11.84 -29.51 -38.21
CA THR A 36 -11.42 -28.45 -39.15
C THR A 36 -11.77 -28.85 -40.58
N LEU A 37 -12.33 -27.93 -41.38
CA LEU A 37 -12.57 -28.14 -42.81
C LEU A 37 -11.27 -28.04 -43.60
N VAL A 38 -11.07 -28.92 -44.57
CA VAL A 38 -10.05 -28.75 -45.62
C VAL A 38 -10.78 -28.51 -46.92
N ALA A 39 -10.62 -27.29 -47.46
CA ALA A 39 -11.31 -26.86 -48.67
C ALA A 39 -10.65 -27.39 -49.95
N TYR A 40 -11.47 -27.85 -50.90
CA TYR A 40 -11.16 -28.38 -52.23
C TYR A 40 -12.00 -27.60 -53.27
N GLY A 41 -11.42 -27.39 -54.46
CA GLY A 41 -12.17 -26.86 -55.59
C GLY A 41 -13.22 -27.85 -56.11
N ARG A 42 -14.07 -27.37 -57.00
CA ARG A 42 -15.13 -28.16 -57.62
C ARG A 42 -14.50 -29.29 -58.44
N ASP A 43 -14.83 -30.54 -58.09
CA ASP A 43 -14.30 -31.77 -58.70
C ASP A 43 -12.79 -32.03 -58.50
N GLU A 44 -12.14 -31.25 -57.63
CA GLU A 44 -10.73 -31.44 -57.28
C GLU A 44 -10.57 -32.49 -56.19
N THR A 45 -9.39 -33.13 -56.20
CA THR A 45 -8.97 -34.07 -55.14
C THR A 45 -7.66 -33.68 -54.48
N SER A 46 -7.17 -32.46 -54.72
CA SER A 46 -6.07 -31.81 -53.99
C SER A 46 -6.60 -30.60 -53.22
N PRO A 47 -6.08 -30.28 -52.02
CA PRO A 47 -6.50 -29.10 -51.28
C PRO A 47 -6.37 -27.83 -52.11
N SER A 48 -7.36 -26.95 -52.01
CA SER A 48 -7.31 -25.58 -52.54
C SER A 48 -6.31 -24.71 -51.74
N ALA A 49 -5.98 -23.52 -52.22
CA ALA A 49 -5.13 -22.56 -51.48
C ALA A 49 -5.67 -22.19 -50.07
N GLN A 50 -6.99 -22.24 -49.87
CA GLN A 50 -7.61 -22.07 -48.56
C GLN A 50 -7.47 -23.33 -47.69
N GLY A 51 -7.64 -24.51 -48.30
CA GLY A 51 -7.39 -25.80 -47.64
C GLY A 51 -5.94 -25.95 -47.18
N ASP A 52 -4.98 -25.55 -48.02
CA ASP A 52 -3.56 -25.56 -47.68
C ASP A 52 -3.23 -24.65 -46.50
N ARG A 53 -3.68 -23.39 -46.51
CA ARG A 53 -3.51 -22.47 -45.37
C ARG A 53 -4.10 -23.03 -44.07
N THR A 54 -5.25 -23.70 -44.19
CA THR A 54 -5.90 -24.33 -43.03
C THR A 54 -5.06 -25.49 -42.49
N LEU A 55 -4.50 -26.33 -43.36
CA LEU A 55 -3.61 -27.43 -42.96
C LEU A 55 -2.30 -26.91 -42.38
N GLU A 56 -1.77 -25.79 -42.86
CA GLU A 56 -0.56 -25.13 -42.33
C GLU A 56 -0.75 -24.66 -40.88
N LEU A 57 -1.82 -23.91 -40.61
CA LEU A 57 -2.14 -23.47 -39.25
C LEU A 57 -2.40 -24.65 -38.31
N LEU A 58 -3.13 -25.66 -38.79
CA LEU A 58 -3.44 -26.85 -38.00
C LEU A 58 -2.16 -27.65 -37.68
N ALA A 59 -1.25 -27.81 -38.65
CA ALA A 59 0.03 -28.47 -38.45
C ALA A 59 0.89 -27.73 -37.42
N ALA A 60 0.90 -26.38 -37.47
CA ALA A 60 1.57 -25.55 -36.47
C ALA A 60 1.05 -25.78 -35.04
N GLN A 61 -0.27 -25.76 -34.88
CA GLN A 61 -0.91 -25.99 -33.58
C GLN A 61 -0.68 -27.42 -33.07
N VAL A 62 -0.78 -28.43 -33.94
CA VAL A 62 -0.56 -29.85 -33.59
C VAL A 62 0.91 -30.11 -33.23
N ALA A 63 1.86 -29.52 -33.96
CA ALA A 63 3.29 -29.63 -33.65
C ALA A 63 3.59 -29.07 -32.25
N ALA A 64 3.14 -27.83 -31.99
CA ALA A 64 3.37 -27.16 -30.71
C ALA A 64 2.68 -27.91 -29.54
N THR A 65 1.46 -28.42 -29.76
CA THR A 65 0.74 -29.24 -28.77
C THR A 65 1.46 -30.56 -28.52
N GLY A 66 1.92 -31.26 -29.56
CA GLY A 66 2.65 -32.52 -29.43
C GLY A 66 3.95 -32.36 -28.66
N LEU A 67 4.71 -31.29 -28.92
CA LEU A 67 5.92 -30.98 -28.16
C LEU A 67 5.64 -30.67 -26.70
N ARG A 68 4.57 -29.92 -26.40
CA ARG A 68 4.13 -29.68 -25.01
C ARG A 68 3.77 -30.99 -24.32
N ASN A 69 2.92 -31.82 -24.94
CA ASN A 69 2.46 -33.07 -24.36
C ASN A 69 3.65 -34.04 -24.14
N ARG A 70 4.56 -34.14 -25.11
CA ARG A 70 5.80 -34.92 -24.99
C ARG A 70 6.61 -34.50 -23.77
N ARG A 71 6.87 -33.20 -23.59
CA ARG A 71 7.62 -32.68 -22.43
C ARG A 71 6.91 -32.96 -21.11
N ALA A 72 5.58 -32.88 -21.12
CA ALA A 72 4.72 -33.19 -19.99
C ALA A 72 4.55 -34.70 -19.72
N GLY A 73 5.07 -35.60 -20.57
CA GLY A 73 4.81 -37.03 -20.46
C GLY A 73 3.36 -37.44 -20.79
N ALA A 74 2.59 -36.59 -21.44
CA ALA A 74 1.23 -36.89 -21.90
C ALA A 74 1.22 -37.41 -23.35
N SER A 75 0.15 -38.11 -23.69
CA SER A 75 -0.05 -38.69 -25.01
C SER A 75 -0.15 -37.63 -26.12
N LEU A 76 0.30 -38.01 -27.32
CA LEU A 76 0.24 -37.17 -28.51
C LEU A 76 -1.19 -37.10 -29.07
N PRO A 77 -1.60 -35.97 -29.68
CA PRO A 77 -2.86 -35.88 -30.41
C PRO A 77 -2.94 -36.92 -31.53
N ARG A 78 -4.07 -37.63 -31.64
CA ARG A 78 -4.36 -38.49 -32.78
C ARG A 78 -5.14 -37.73 -33.84
N VAL A 79 -4.77 -37.94 -35.10
CA VAL A 79 -5.34 -37.18 -36.22
C VAL A 79 -6.15 -38.10 -37.13
N GLU A 80 -7.42 -37.77 -37.31
CA GLU A 80 -8.30 -38.47 -38.25
C GLU A 80 -8.65 -37.55 -39.43
N VAL A 81 -8.27 -37.95 -40.64
CA VAL A 81 -8.59 -37.23 -41.87
C VAL A 81 -9.72 -37.96 -42.59
N THR A 82 -10.90 -37.35 -42.64
CA THR A 82 -12.06 -37.89 -43.35
C THR A 82 -12.30 -37.14 -44.64
N GLY A 83 -12.21 -37.81 -45.79
CA GLY A 83 -12.59 -37.24 -47.09
C GLY A 83 -14.00 -37.65 -47.49
N TYR A 84 -14.76 -36.71 -48.06
CA TYR A 84 -16.11 -36.94 -48.56
C TYR A 84 -16.15 -36.90 -50.09
N GLY A 85 -17.03 -37.70 -50.70
CA GLY A 85 -17.10 -37.85 -52.14
C GLY A 85 -18.52 -37.91 -52.69
N ALA A 86 -19.19 -36.76 -52.80
CA ALA A 86 -20.42 -36.63 -53.58
C ALA A 86 -20.21 -37.13 -55.03
N ASP A 87 -21.15 -37.96 -55.48
CA ASP A 87 -21.12 -38.79 -56.69
C ASP A 87 -20.54 -38.08 -57.93
N ILE A 88 -19.32 -38.47 -58.36
CA ILE A 88 -18.82 -38.17 -59.72
C ILE A 88 -19.54 -39.10 -60.69
N ARG A 89 -20.09 -38.52 -61.77
CA ARG A 89 -20.94 -39.17 -62.78
C ARG A 89 -20.40 -40.53 -63.30
N PRO A 90 -21.30 -41.47 -63.67
CA PRO A 90 -20.96 -42.88 -63.96
C PRO A 90 -20.10 -43.15 -65.21
N ASP A 91 -19.84 -42.17 -66.08
CA ASP A 91 -19.27 -42.43 -67.41
C ASP A 91 -17.73 -42.26 -67.53
N ARG A 92 -16.97 -42.40 -66.44
CA ARG A 92 -15.50 -42.56 -66.54
C ARG A 92 -14.95 -43.59 -65.56
N PRO A 93 -14.05 -44.51 -65.98
CA PRO A 93 -13.32 -45.37 -65.07
C PRO A 93 -12.30 -44.52 -64.31
N SER A 94 -12.64 -44.08 -63.10
CA SER A 94 -11.71 -43.36 -62.22
C SER A 94 -11.08 -44.33 -61.23
N SER A 95 -9.76 -44.39 -61.19
CA SER A 95 -8.97 -45.13 -60.21
C SER A 95 -9.23 -44.59 -58.78
N GLY A 96 -10.10 -45.27 -58.02
CA GLY A 96 -10.40 -45.01 -56.60
C GLY A 96 -11.56 -44.03 -56.33
N SER A 97 -12.14 -44.07 -55.11
CA SER A 97 -13.23 -43.16 -54.73
C SER A 97 -12.70 -41.72 -54.50
N PRO A 98 -13.39 -40.66 -54.97
CA PRO A 98 -12.99 -39.26 -54.75
C PRO A 98 -12.81 -38.90 -53.27
N ALA A 99 -13.64 -39.47 -52.41
CA ALA A 99 -13.54 -39.40 -50.95
C ALA A 99 -12.16 -39.86 -50.44
N ARG A 100 -11.68 -41.02 -50.92
CA ARG A 100 -10.39 -41.57 -50.52
C ARG A 100 -9.24 -40.72 -51.04
N ARG A 101 -9.32 -40.23 -52.28
CA ARG A 101 -8.29 -39.34 -52.83
C ARG A 101 -8.14 -38.06 -52.02
N ARG A 102 -9.25 -37.37 -51.71
CA ARG A 102 -9.24 -36.15 -50.85
C ARG A 102 -8.67 -36.42 -49.46
N ALA A 103 -9.07 -37.52 -48.82
CA ALA A 103 -8.54 -37.86 -47.50
C ALA A 103 -7.02 -38.13 -47.54
N THR A 104 -6.56 -38.86 -48.56
CA THR A 104 -5.14 -39.19 -48.75
C THR A 104 -4.30 -37.97 -49.10
N THR A 105 -4.76 -37.07 -49.97
CA THR A 105 -4.04 -35.84 -50.32
C THR A 105 -3.96 -34.86 -49.16
N ALA A 106 -5.05 -34.67 -48.41
CA ALA A 106 -5.02 -33.91 -47.15
C ALA A 106 -4.04 -34.52 -46.13
N ARG A 107 -4.07 -35.84 -45.92
CA ARG A 107 -3.10 -36.52 -45.03
C ARG A 107 -1.67 -36.25 -45.45
N HIS A 108 -1.32 -36.49 -46.72
CA HIS A 108 0.05 -36.28 -47.20
C HIS A 108 0.50 -34.82 -47.03
N ARG A 109 -0.36 -33.86 -47.36
CA ARG A 109 -0.05 -32.45 -47.20
C ARG A 109 0.15 -32.10 -45.73
N PHE A 110 -0.79 -32.48 -44.87
CA PHE A 110 -0.72 -32.25 -43.43
C PHE A 110 0.53 -32.88 -42.80
N THR A 111 0.84 -34.15 -43.11
CA THR A 111 2.02 -34.84 -42.56
C THR A 111 3.32 -34.14 -42.93
N ARG A 112 3.45 -33.65 -44.17
CA ARG A 112 4.64 -32.90 -44.61
C ARG A 112 4.76 -31.54 -43.91
N LEU A 113 3.65 -30.83 -43.76
CA LEU A 113 3.61 -29.56 -43.03
C LEU A 113 3.94 -29.75 -41.55
N LEU A 114 3.40 -30.79 -40.93
CA LEU A 114 3.70 -31.16 -39.54
C LEU A 114 5.17 -31.52 -39.36
N ALA A 115 5.76 -32.29 -40.28
CA ALA A 115 7.19 -32.63 -40.24
C ALA A 115 8.08 -31.38 -40.34
N ALA A 116 7.81 -30.51 -41.31
CA ALA A 116 8.55 -29.26 -41.50
C ALA A 116 8.46 -28.34 -40.26
N GLU A 117 7.28 -28.26 -39.64
CA GLU A 117 7.10 -27.46 -38.43
C GLU A 117 7.78 -28.08 -37.20
N LEU A 118 7.69 -29.41 -37.03
CA LEU A 118 8.39 -30.12 -35.96
C LEU A 118 9.90 -29.94 -36.09
N GLU A 119 10.44 -30.01 -37.30
CA GLU A 119 11.84 -29.66 -37.56
C GLU A 119 12.11 -28.21 -37.14
N ARG A 120 11.31 -27.25 -37.62
CA ARG A 120 11.46 -25.82 -37.33
C ARG A 120 11.51 -25.52 -35.83
N LEU A 121 10.62 -26.12 -35.04
CA LEU A 121 10.48 -25.92 -33.59
C LEU A 121 11.54 -26.68 -32.77
N GLN A 122 12.24 -27.64 -33.37
CA GLN A 122 13.27 -28.46 -32.73
C GLN A 122 14.67 -28.21 -33.31
N ARG A 123 14.86 -27.14 -34.10
CA ARG A 123 16.16 -26.84 -34.76
C ARG A 123 17.30 -26.68 -33.76
N ASP A 124 17.02 -26.06 -32.62
CA ASP A 124 18.04 -25.73 -31.61
C ASP A 124 18.26 -26.87 -30.59
N LEU A 125 17.62 -28.03 -30.77
CA LEU A 125 17.90 -29.20 -29.95
C LEU A 125 19.26 -29.83 -30.31
N PRO A 126 20.03 -30.30 -29.32
CA PRO A 126 21.23 -31.10 -29.56
C PRO A 126 20.99 -32.27 -30.52
N ALA A 127 22.03 -32.70 -31.25
CA ALA A 127 21.91 -33.74 -32.28
C ALA A 127 21.49 -35.10 -31.72
N ASP A 128 21.83 -35.38 -30.47
CA ASP A 128 21.55 -36.59 -29.70
C ASP A 128 20.22 -36.54 -28.92
N ALA A 129 19.55 -35.37 -28.89
CA ALA A 129 18.27 -35.25 -28.20
C ALA A 129 17.13 -35.95 -28.96
N PRO A 130 16.24 -36.69 -28.27
CA PRO A 130 15.14 -37.40 -28.92
C PRO A 130 14.12 -36.44 -29.56
N ARG A 131 14.00 -36.48 -30.89
CA ARG A 131 13.13 -35.60 -31.67
C ARG A 131 11.73 -36.20 -31.87
N LEU A 132 10.71 -35.34 -31.86
CA LEU A 132 9.33 -35.69 -32.22
C LEU A 132 9.15 -35.63 -33.74
N THR A 133 8.66 -36.73 -34.31
CA THR A 133 8.42 -36.88 -35.75
C THR A 133 6.92 -36.96 -36.06
N ALA A 134 6.54 -36.58 -37.28
CA ALA A 134 5.14 -36.61 -37.71
C ALA A 134 4.53 -38.03 -37.70
N GLN A 135 5.35 -39.09 -37.73
CA GLN A 135 4.89 -40.49 -37.72
C GLN A 135 4.28 -40.90 -36.38
N GLU A 136 4.68 -40.25 -35.29
CA GLU A 136 4.26 -40.59 -33.92
C GLU A 136 2.84 -40.11 -33.58
N PHE A 137 2.25 -39.22 -34.39
CA PHE A 137 0.91 -38.64 -34.15
C PHE A 137 -0.27 -39.55 -34.58
N GLY A 138 -0.02 -40.77 -35.06
CA GLY A 138 -1.08 -41.72 -35.41
C GLY A 138 -2.12 -41.14 -36.39
N ILE A 139 -1.68 -40.73 -37.59
CA ILE A 139 -2.53 -40.05 -38.58
C ILE A 139 -3.27 -41.08 -39.43
N VAL A 140 -4.58 -41.23 -39.20
CA VAL A 140 -5.46 -42.19 -39.90
C VAL A 140 -6.35 -41.50 -40.94
N VAL A 141 -6.75 -42.24 -41.96
CA VAL A 141 -7.62 -41.76 -43.04
C VAL A 141 -8.91 -42.56 -43.07
N LYS A 142 -10.04 -41.85 -43.16
CA LYS A 142 -11.35 -42.40 -43.48
C LYS A 142 -11.86 -41.81 -44.79
N ALA A 143 -12.61 -42.61 -45.53
CA ALA A 143 -13.24 -42.20 -46.78
C ALA A 143 -14.73 -42.49 -46.69
N MET A 144 -15.56 -41.46 -46.87
CA MET A 144 -17.01 -41.60 -46.83
C MET A 144 -17.61 -41.22 -48.18
N ALA A 145 -18.40 -42.11 -48.76
CA ALA A 145 -19.10 -41.84 -50.03
C ALA A 145 -20.11 -40.71 -49.88
N ARG A 146 -20.77 -40.59 -48.72
CA ARG A 146 -21.74 -39.52 -48.44
C ARG A 146 -21.53 -39.00 -47.02
N VAL A 147 -21.84 -37.72 -46.82
CA VAL A 147 -21.92 -37.13 -45.47
C VAL A 147 -23.10 -37.79 -44.74
N PRO A 148 -22.97 -38.18 -43.46
CA PRO A 148 -24.07 -38.74 -42.66
C PRO A 148 -25.35 -37.91 -42.72
N ALA A 149 -26.51 -38.56 -42.64
CA ALA A 149 -27.81 -37.88 -42.79
C ALA A 149 -28.18 -36.97 -41.62
N ASP A 150 -27.69 -37.35 -40.45
CA ASP A 150 -27.76 -36.69 -39.16
C ASP A 150 -26.62 -35.67 -38.94
N TRP A 151 -25.78 -35.41 -39.94
CA TRP A 151 -24.69 -34.46 -39.79
C TRP A 151 -25.22 -33.03 -39.62
N VAL A 152 -24.78 -32.37 -38.54
CA VAL A 152 -25.02 -30.96 -38.26
C VAL A 152 -23.67 -30.26 -38.13
N GLY A 153 -23.50 -29.15 -38.84
CA GLY A 153 -22.32 -28.30 -38.72
C GLY A 153 -22.28 -27.60 -37.36
N THR A 154 -21.15 -27.65 -36.67
CA THR A 154 -20.94 -26.98 -35.37
C THR A 154 -19.68 -26.13 -35.41
N GLY A 155 -19.65 -25.06 -34.61
CA GLY A 155 -18.51 -24.14 -34.54
C GLY A 155 -18.14 -23.55 -35.91
N ALA A 156 -16.87 -23.67 -36.31
CA ALA A 156 -16.37 -23.18 -37.60
C ALA A 156 -17.01 -23.85 -38.84
N LEU A 157 -17.80 -24.92 -38.65
CA LEU A 157 -18.53 -25.62 -39.71
C LEU A 157 -20.04 -25.30 -39.72
N ALA A 158 -20.54 -24.44 -38.84
CA ALA A 158 -21.98 -24.17 -38.69
C ALA A 158 -22.63 -23.65 -39.99
N GLN A 159 -21.88 -22.95 -40.83
CA GLN A 159 -22.34 -22.38 -42.10
C GLN A 159 -22.07 -23.29 -43.31
N VAL A 160 -21.46 -24.46 -43.11
CA VAL A 160 -21.14 -25.38 -44.20
C VAL A 160 -22.33 -26.30 -44.43
N THR A 161 -22.91 -26.29 -45.62
CA THR A 161 -24.03 -27.19 -45.95
C THR A 161 -23.53 -28.63 -46.13
N ARG A 162 -24.41 -29.61 -45.91
CA ARG A 162 -24.10 -31.03 -46.17
C ARG A 162 -23.65 -31.29 -47.61
N ALA A 163 -24.25 -30.58 -48.57
CA ALA A 163 -23.89 -30.67 -49.98
C ALA A 163 -22.49 -30.11 -50.25
N GLU A 164 -22.11 -29.00 -49.59
CA GLU A 164 -20.76 -28.45 -49.67
C GLU A 164 -19.76 -29.40 -49.02
N LEU A 165 -20.00 -29.86 -47.79
CA LEU A 165 -19.12 -30.80 -47.08
C LEU A 165 -18.91 -32.10 -47.87
N GLY A 166 -19.92 -32.57 -48.61
CA GLY A 166 -19.84 -33.74 -49.48
C GLY A 166 -18.73 -33.68 -50.54
N ARG A 167 -18.18 -32.49 -50.80
CA ARG A 167 -17.06 -32.28 -51.74
C ARG A 167 -15.74 -31.93 -51.05
N GLN A 168 -15.66 -32.00 -49.73
CA GLN A 168 -14.53 -31.54 -48.92
C GLN A 168 -13.85 -32.69 -48.15
N ALA A 169 -12.85 -32.36 -47.34
CA ALA A 169 -12.36 -33.24 -46.27
C ALA A 169 -12.42 -32.52 -44.92
N THR A 170 -12.37 -33.28 -43.83
CA THR A 170 -12.26 -32.75 -42.47
C THR A 170 -11.11 -33.42 -41.74
N VAL A 171 -10.43 -32.65 -40.90
CA VAL A 171 -9.46 -33.17 -39.93
C VAL A 171 -10.09 -33.11 -38.54
N VAL A 172 -10.14 -34.24 -37.84
CA VAL A 172 -10.59 -34.36 -36.46
C VAL A 172 -9.38 -34.67 -35.58
N LEU A 173 -9.25 -33.94 -34.48
CA LEU A 173 -8.18 -34.12 -33.51
C LEU A 173 -8.73 -34.78 -32.26
N HIS A 174 -8.20 -35.95 -31.93
CA HIS A 174 -8.55 -36.69 -30.73
C HIS A 174 -7.45 -36.49 -29.68
N GLN A 175 -7.80 -35.86 -28.58
CA GLN A 175 -6.96 -35.76 -27.39
C GLN A 175 -7.39 -36.81 -26.38
N SER A 176 -6.43 -37.53 -25.82
CA SER A 176 -6.64 -38.41 -24.67
C SER A 176 -6.83 -37.59 -23.38
N PRO A 177 -7.37 -38.19 -22.31
CA PRO A 177 -7.64 -37.48 -21.05
C PRO A 177 -6.41 -36.79 -20.44
N ASP A 178 -5.23 -37.41 -20.52
CA ASP A 178 -3.95 -36.83 -20.06
C ASP A 178 -3.55 -35.57 -20.84
N ALA A 179 -3.71 -35.57 -22.16
CA ALA A 179 -3.46 -34.41 -23.02
C ALA A 179 -4.40 -33.24 -22.69
N VAL A 180 -5.68 -33.55 -22.42
CA VAL A 180 -6.67 -32.54 -21.99
C VAL A 180 -6.31 -31.98 -20.61
N ALA A 181 -5.85 -32.83 -19.68
CA ALA A 181 -5.37 -32.39 -18.37
C ALA A 181 -4.17 -31.45 -18.49
N VAL A 182 -3.16 -31.77 -19.31
CA VAL A 182 -2.01 -30.89 -19.57
C VAL A 182 -2.45 -29.54 -20.15
N GLN A 183 -3.42 -29.53 -21.07
CA GLN A 183 -3.98 -28.30 -21.60
C GLN A 183 -4.66 -27.46 -20.51
N LYS A 184 -5.40 -28.10 -19.59
CA LYS A 184 -6.03 -27.44 -18.45
C LYS A 184 -4.98 -26.87 -17.49
N LEU A 185 -3.93 -27.63 -17.17
CA LEU A 185 -2.81 -27.16 -16.34
C LEU A 185 -2.12 -25.94 -16.94
N ASP A 186 -1.83 -25.93 -18.25
CA ASP A 186 -1.26 -24.74 -18.92
C ASP A 186 -2.22 -23.55 -18.89
N SER A 187 -3.53 -23.80 -18.94
CA SER A 187 -4.53 -22.73 -18.83
C SER A 187 -4.58 -22.13 -17.41
N LEU A 188 -4.48 -22.97 -16.37
CA LEU A 188 -4.41 -22.53 -14.98
C LEU A 188 -3.09 -21.81 -14.69
N ARG A 189 -1.97 -22.35 -15.16
CA ARG A 189 -0.62 -21.75 -15.08
C ARG A 189 -0.61 -20.31 -15.53
N ARG A 190 -1.27 -20.00 -16.65
CA ARG A 190 -1.35 -18.63 -17.21
C ARG A 190 -2.10 -17.64 -16.33
N ARG A 191 -2.94 -18.13 -15.40
CA ARG A 191 -3.70 -17.31 -14.45
C ARG A 191 -3.07 -17.27 -13.06
N ASP A 192 -2.17 -18.21 -12.77
CA ASP A 192 -1.45 -18.28 -11.50
C ASP A 192 -0.28 -17.29 -11.49
N ARG A 193 -0.23 -16.42 -10.47
CA ARG A 193 0.79 -15.37 -10.35
C ARG A 193 2.22 -15.92 -10.36
N ALA A 194 2.47 -17.03 -9.64
CA ALA A 194 3.81 -17.58 -9.49
C ALA A 194 4.28 -18.31 -10.76
N LEU A 195 3.36 -18.76 -11.60
CA LEU A 195 3.66 -19.62 -12.74
C LEU A 195 3.37 -19.00 -14.12
N ARG A 196 2.66 -17.87 -14.20
CA ARG A 196 2.21 -17.28 -15.49
C ARG A 196 3.36 -16.92 -16.42
N ASP A 197 4.49 -16.48 -15.86
CA ASP A 197 5.68 -16.05 -16.60
C ASP A 197 6.72 -17.18 -16.76
N ARG A 198 6.45 -18.37 -16.20
CA ARG A 198 7.33 -19.55 -16.29
C ARG A 198 6.80 -20.57 -17.30
N PRO A 199 7.67 -21.35 -17.96
CA PRO A 199 7.24 -22.49 -18.77
C PRO A 199 6.39 -23.47 -17.96
N LEU A 200 5.56 -24.27 -18.65
CA LEU A 200 4.81 -25.33 -17.99
C LEU A 200 5.75 -26.41 -17.47
N ASP A 201 5.87 -26.48 -16.15
CA ASP A 201 6.57 -27.53 -15.42
C ASP A 201 5.54 -28.42 -14.70
N VAL A 202 5.25 -29.57 -15.33
CA VAL A 202 4.28 -30.53 -14.80
C VAL A 202 4.79 -31.21 -13.53
N ASP A 203 6.11 -31.38 -13.39
CA ASP A 203 6.68 -32.07 -12.26
C ASP A 203 6.63 -31.18 -11.01
N ALA A 204 6.93 -29.89 -11.14
CA ALA A 204 6.72 -28.92 -10.07
C ALA A 204 5.24 -28.83 -9.66
N ILE A 205 4.33 -28.80 -10.64
CA ILE A 205 2.88 -28.80 -10.38
C ILE A 205 2.44 -30.10 -9.68
N ALA A 206 2.97 -31.25 -10.09
CA ALA A 206 2.64 -32.54 -9.47
C ALA A 206 3.02 -32.54 -7.99
N ARG A 207 4.25 -32.09 -7.65
CA ARG A 207 4.68 -32.00 -6.24
C ARG A 207 3.78 -31.10 -5.42
N ARG A 208 3.44 -29.92 -5.94
CA ARG A 208 2.55 -28.97 -5.28
C ARG A 208 1.14 -29.54 -5.07
N VAL A 209 0.49 -30.03 -6.14
CA VAL A 209 -0.92 -30.44 -6.09
C VAL A 209 -1.11 -31.79 -5.39
N LEU A 210 -0.18 -32.73 -5.57
CA LEU A 210 -0.25 -34.05 -4.95
C LEU A 210 0.43 -34.11 -3.56
N HIS A 211 0.89 -32.97 -3.04
CA HIS A 211 1.49 -32.88 -1.70
C HIS A 211 2.70 -33.81 -1.51
N LEU A 212 3.57 -33.85 -2.52
CA LEU A 212 4.81 -34.62 -2.47
C LEU A 212 5.91 -33.74 -1.87
N ASP A 213 6.95 -34.38 -1.32
CA ASP A 213 8.14 -33.64 -0.88
C ASP A 213 8.71 -32.78 -2.03
N PRO A 214 9.22 -31.55 -1.76
CA PRO A 214 9.72 -30.66 -2.81
C PRO A 214 10.84 -31.28 -3.69
N GLY A 215 11.63 -32.19 -3.12
CA GLY A 215 12.69 -32.93 -3.81
C GLY A 215 12.26 -34.28 -4.41
N ALA A 216 11.01 -34.71 -4.24
CA ALA A 216 10.56 -36.03 -4.66
C ALA A 216 10.74 -36.22 -6.19
N PRO A 217 11.28 -37.35 -6.65
CA PRO A 217 11.35 -37.64 -8.08
C PRO A 217 9.93 -37.85 -8.63
N VAL A 218 9.57 -37.13 -9.69
CA VAL A 218 8.27 -37.28 -10.35
C VAL A 218 8.43 -38.26 -11.50
N GLN A 219 7.86 -39.45 -11.34
CA GLN A 219 7.86 -40.50 -12.35
C GLN A 219 6.59 -40.42 -13.21
N GLN A 220 6.53 -41.24 -14.28
CA GLN A 220 5.41 -41.25 -15.19
C GLN A 220 4.07 -41.58 -14.48
N ASP A 221 4.08 -42.47 -13.50
CA ASP A 221 2.87 -42.83 -12.74
C ASP A 221 2.34 -41.64 -11.92
N THR A 222 3.22 -40.86 -11.29
CA THR A 222 2.85 -39.62 -10.59
C THR A 222 2.22 -38.59 -11.53
N ARG A 223 2.73 -38.47 -12.77
CA ARG A 223 2.12 -37.59 -13.77
C ARG A 223 0.73 -38.09 -14.17
N GLN A 224 0.56 -39.40 -14.34
CA GLN A 224 -0.75 -39.98 -14.65
C GLN A 224 -1.75 -39.78 -13.50
N GLU A 225 -1.30 -39.86 -12.25
CA GLU A 225 -2.10 -39.53 -11.08
C GLU A 225 -2.56 -38.07 -11.10
N LEU A 226 -1.64 -37.12 -11.33
CA LEU A 226 -1.98 -35.70 -11.49
C LEU A 226 -2.99 -35.48 -12.62
N PHE A 227 -2.79 -36.10 -13.78
CA PHE A 227 -3.71 -35.94 -14.91
C PHE A 227 -5.10 -36.52 -14.62
N GLY A 228 -5.14 -37.69 -13.97
CA GLY A 228 -6.39 -38.30 -13.50
C GLY A 228 -7.12 -37.39 -12.51
N LEU A 229 -6.38 -36.79 -11.55
CA LEU A 229 -6.92 -35.82 -10.59
C LEU A 229 -7.52 -34.60 -11.31
N VAL A 230 -6.78 -33.99 -12.24
CA VAL A 230 -7.26 -32.83 -13.02
C VAL A 230 -8.53 -33.17 -13.80
N GLY A 231 -8.59 -34.37 -14.40
CA GLY A 231 -9.78 -34.85 -15.09
C GLY A 231 -10.99 -34.96 -14.16
N ARG A 232 -10.83 -35.60 -12.99
CA ARG A 232 -11.90 -35.73 -11.98
C ARG A 232 -12.33 -34.37 -11.42
N ALA A 233 -11.39 -33.52 -11.05
CA ALA A 233 -11.67 -32.18 -10.54
C ALA A 233 -12.38 -31.31 -11.60
N THR A 234 -12.02 -31.43 -12.87
CA THR A 234 -12.69 -30.73 -13.97
C THR A 234 -14.13 -31.19 -14.12
N ALA A 235 -14.38 -32.51 -14.11
CA ALA A 235 -15.72 -33.07 -14.16
C ALA A 235 -16.59 -32.65 -12.97
N ALA A 236 -15.98 -32.46 -11.79
CA ALA A 236 -16.64 -31.94 -10.60
C ALA A 236 -16.78 -30.41 -10.57
N GLY A 237 -16.30 -29.69 -11.59
CA GLY A 237 -16.29 -28.22 -11.60
C GLY A 237 -15.31 -27.56 -10.63
N ARG A 238 -14.38 -28.32 -10.03
CA ARG A 238 -13.43 -27.89 -9.00
C ARG A 238 -12.00 -27.62 -9.51
N ALA A 239 -11.77 -27.71 -10.82
CA ALA A 239 -10.49 -27.35 -11.43
C ALA A 239 -10.42 -25.84 -11.79
N THR A 240 -10.60 -24.96 -10.79
CA THR A 240 -10.64 -23.49 -10.97
C THR A 240 -9.26 -22.84 -10.83
N GLY A 241 -8.33 -23.46 -10.10
CA GLY A 241 -6.95 -23.03 -9.86
C GLY A 241 -6.12 -24.16 -9.28
N PHE A 242 -4.81 -23.95 -9.07
CA PHE A 242 -3.96 -24.95 -8.40
C PHE A 242 -4.36 -25.20 -6.94
N PRO A 243 -4.68 -24.19 -6.12
CA PRO A 243 -5.17 -24.43 -4.75
C PRO A 243 -6.44 -25.28 -4.74
N ALA A 244 -7.36 -25.07 -5.69
CA ALA A 244 -8.58 -25.88 -5.79
C ALA A 244 -8.30 -27.34 -6.22
N LEU A 245 -7.28 -27.57 -7.06
CA LEU A 245 -6.83 -28.93 -7.41
C LEU A 245 -6.20 -29.64 -6.21
N ALA A 246 -5.35 -28.93 -5.46
CA ALA A 246 -4.68 -29.44 -4.27
C ALA A 246 -5.71 -29.77 -3.17
N ALA A 247 -6.66 -28.87 -2.90
CA ALA A 247 -7.79 -29.11 -2.01
C ALA A 247 -8.67 -30.30 -2.47
N TYR A 248 -8.87 -30.48 -3.79
CA TYR A 248 -9.60 -31.64 -4.33
C TYR A 248 -8.83 -32.95 -4.11
N HIS A 249 -7.50 -32.93 -4.20
CA HIS A 249 -6.65 -34.07 -3.86
C HIS A 249 -6.79 -34.45 -2.39
N LEU A 250 -6.63 -33.49 -1.47
CA LEU A 250 -6.79 -33.73 -0.03
C LEU A 250 -8.20 -34.22 0.34
N SER A 251 -9.24 -33.68 -0.30
CA SER A 251 -10.61 -34.17 -0.15
C SER A 251 -10.71 -35.66 -0.51
N GLY A 252 -10.02 -36.09 -1.58
CA GLY A 252 -9.92 -37.49 -2.00
C GLY A 252 -9.14 -38.38 -1.04
N LEU A 253 -8.19 -37.82 -0.28
CA LEU A 253 -7.48 -38.50 0.81
C LEU A 253 -8.29 -38.55 2.12
N GLY A 254 -9.47 -37.93 2.16
CA GLY A 254 -10.41 -38.03 3.26
C GLY A 254 -10.29 -36.97 4.35
N VAL A 255 -9.51 -35.90 4.14
CA VAL A 255 -9.34 -34.79 5.11
C VAL A 255 -10.65 -34.10 5.50
N THR A 256 -11.65 -34.16 4.60
CA THR A 256 -13.02 -33.61 4.75
C THR A 256 -14.09 -34.72 4.63
N ALA A 257 -13.74 -35.99 4.84
CA ALA A 257 -14.70 -37.09 4.69
C ALA A 257 -15.85 -36.97 5.73
N PRO A 258 -17.13 -37.15 5.33
CA PRO A 258 -18.27 -37.00 6.24
C PRO A 258 -18.29 -38.02 7.38
N GLY A 259 -17.69 -39.20 7.18
CA GLY A 259 -17.61 -40.28 8.15
C GLY A 259 -16.32 -40.33 8.97
N ARG A 260 -15.48 -39.27 8.92
CA ARG A 260 -14.21 -39.23 9.64
C ARG A 260 -14.39 -39.39 11.15
N ALA A 261 -13.40 -40.00 11.81
CA ALA A 261 -13.36 -40.18 13.26
C ALA A 261 -13.28 -38.84 13.98
N GLN A 262 -12.44 -37.91 13.48
CA GLN A 262 -12.25 -36.57 14.04
C GLN A 262 -13.46 -35.66 13.79
N HIS A 263 -14.33 -35.42 14.77
CA HIS A 263 -15.52 -34.59 14.57
C HIS A 263 -15.95 -33.82 15.82
N PHE A 264 -16.87 -32.87 15.60
CA PHE A 264 -17.50 -32.10 16.66
C PHE A 264 -18.88 -32.65 17.01
N THR A 265 -19.24 -32.52 18.28
CA THR A 265 -20.61 -32.74 18.76
C THR A 265 -21.09 -31.53 19.55
N VAL A 266 -22.40 -31.25 19.53
CA VAL A 266 -23.05 -30.25 20.39
C VAL A 266 -24.24 -30.94 21.04
N GLY A 267 -24.32 -30.91 22.37
CA GLY A 267 -25.32 -31.67 23.12
C GLY A 267 -25.28 -33.18 22.83
N GLY A 268 -24.09 -33.72 22.56
CA GLY A 268 -23.88 -35.13 22.20
C GLY A 268 -24.25 -35.51 20.75
N SER A 269 -24.74 -34.58 19.94
CA SER A 269 -25.08 -34.82 18.53
C SER A 269 -23.98 -34.30 17.60
N ARG A 270 -23.57 -35.10 16.61
CA ARG A 270 -22.57 -34.67 15.61
C ARG A 270 -23.06 -33.43 14.85
N VAL A 271 -22.20 -32.44 14.70
CA VAL A 271 -22.47 -31.21 13.95
C VAL A 271 -21.47 -31.00 12.81
N PRO A 272 -21.85 -30.28 11.74
CA PRO A 272 -20.93 -29.85 10.68
C PRO A 272 -19.77 -28.99 11.20
N GLY A 273 -18.57 -29.20 10.66
CA GLY A 273 -17.32 -28.53 11.05
C GLY A 273 -16.12 -29.39 10.66
N LEU A 274 -14.89 -28.92 10.90
CA LEU A 274 -13.64 -29.65 10.67
C LEU A 274 -12.79 -29.66 11.94
N ASN A 275 -12.61 -30.85 12.51
CA ASN A 275 -11.71 -31.07 13.63
C ASN A 275 -10.44 -31.72 13.07
N TRP A 276 -9.35 -30.95 13.00
CA TRP A 276 -8.01 -31.41 12.66
C TRP A 276 -7.07 -31.42 13.86
N GLY A 277 -7.62 -31.20 15.06
CA GLY A 277 -6.90 -31.32 16.33
C GLY A 277 -6.48 -32.77 16.64
N THR A 278 -5.93 -32.96 17.83
CA THR A 278 -5.41 -34.26 18.28
C THR A 278 -6.50 -35.20 18.82
N SER A 279 -7.61 -34.65 19.31
CA SER A 279 -8.74 -35.40 19.87
C SER A 279 -9.71 -35.85 18.79
N ASP A 280 -10.09 -37.13 18.80
CA ASP A 280 -11.04 -37.67 17.81
C ASP A 280 -12.45 -37.09 17.95
N VAL A 281 -12.93 -36.85 19.16
CA VAL A 281 -14.27 -36.28 19.36
C VAL A 281 -14.18 -35.13 20.33
N ILE A 282 -14.64 -33.97 19.89
CA ILE A 282 -14.72 -32.76 20.72
C ILE A 282 -16.20 -32.39 20.86
N GLY A 283 -16.72 -32.45 22.09
CA GLY A 283 -18.01 -31.82 22.40
C GLY A 283 -17.80 -30.32 22.55
N LEU A 284 -18.53 -29.49 21.81
CA LEU A 284 -18.36 -28.04 21.82
C LEU A 284 -19.47 -27.34 22.60
N ASP A 285 -19.08 -26.40 23.46
CA ASP A 285 -19.89 -25.24 23.81
C ASP A 285 -19.42 -24.06 22.95
N THR A 286 -20.31 -23.55 22.10
CA THR A 286 -20.00 -22.42 21.21
C THR A 286 -20.59 -21.11 21.72
N THR A 287 -21.17 -21.10 22.92
CA THR A 287 -21.87 -19.95 23.49
C THR A 287 -21.01 -19.17 24.49
N GLN A 288 -19.98 -19.81 25.06
CA GLN A 288 -19.02 -19.22 25.98
C GLN A 288 -17.59 -19.52 25.51
N GLY A 289 -16.65 -18.67 25.95
CA GLY A 289 -15.23 -18.89 25.78
C GLY A 289 -14.47 -18.32 26.97
N ASP A 290 -13.33 -18.92 27.27
CA ASP A 290 -12.48 -18.56 28.40
C ASP A 290 -11.25 -17.77 27.95
N LEU A 291 -10.81 -16.88 28.84
CA LEU A 291 -9.46 -16.34 28.83
C LEU A 291 -8.60 -17.21 29.74
N LEU A 292 -7.59 -17.83 29.17
CA LEU A 292 -6.69 -18.76 29.84
C LEU A 292 -5.32 -18.13 30.11
N GLU A 293 -4.73 -18.47 31.24
CA GLU A 293 -3.33 -18.19 31.55
C GLU A 293 -2.61 -19.52 31.84
N ALA A 294 -1.39 -19.68 31.33
CA ALA A 294 -0.64 -20.92 31.53
C ALA A 294 -0.24 -21.06 33.00
N ASP A 295 -0.59 -22.19 33.62
CA ASP A 295 -0.21 -22.51 35.00
C ASP A 295 1.27 -22.97 35.01
N PRO A 296 2.16 -22.38 35.84
CA PRO A 296 3.51 -22.88 36.06
C PRO A 296 3.60 -24.37 36.48
N ALA A 297 2.56 -24.92 37.11
CA ALA A 297 2.44 -26.34 37.47
C ALA A 297 1.99 -27.24 36.29
N GLY A 298 1.62 -26.64 35.15
CA GLY A 298 1.17 -27.29 33.92
C GLY A 298 -0.35 -27.20 33.72
N GLY A 299 -0.78 -26.96 32.48
CA GLY A 299 -2.19 -26.72 32.13
C GLY A 299 -2.52 -25.23 32.03
N TYR A 300 -3.79 -24.89 32.21
CA TYR A 300 -4.29 -23.51 32.15
C TYR A 300 -5.23 -23.17 33.31
N ASP A 301 -5.07 -21.96 33.84
CA ASP A 301 -6.02 -21.32 34.74
C ASP A 301 -7.02 -20.48 33.95
N VAL A 302 -8.31 -20.60 34.29
CA VAL A 302 -9.36 -19.73 33.74
C VAL A 302 -9.32 -18.38 34.46
N VAL A 303 -8.92 -17.35 33.74
CA VAL A 303 -8.87 -15.96 34.22
C VAL A 303 -10.28 -15.35 34.23
N SER A 304 -11.05 -15.59 33.17
CA SER A 304 -12.42 -15.10 33.03
C SER A 304 -13.17 -15.84 31.92
N SER A 305 -14.46 -16.06 32.11
CA SER A 305 -15.37 -16.59 31.08
C SER A 305 -16.24 -15.47 30.51
N SER A 306 -16.55 -15.52 29.21
CA SER A 306 -17.42 -14.54 28.55
C SER A 306 -18.22 -15.16 27.39
N PRO A 307 -19.38 -14.58 27.03
CA PRO A 307 -20.09 -14.99 25.83
C PRO A 307 -19.25 -14.83 24.57
N THR A 308 -19.41 -15.75 23.63
CA THR A 308 -18.75 -15.68 22.32
C THR A 308 -19.36 -14.56 21.46
N PRO A 309 -18.57 -13.97 20.54
CA PRO A 309 -19.02 -12.79 19.79
C PRO A 309 -19.89 -13.11 18.57
N TRP A 310 -19.97 -14.38 18.15
CA TRP A 310 -20.82 -14.80 17.04
C TRP A 310 -22.28 -15.04 17.49
N PRO A 311 -23.26 -15.02 16.56
CA PRO A 311 -24.66 -15.22 16.91
C PRO A 311 -24.94 -16.56 17.61
N SER A 312 -25.52 -16.51 18.81
CA SER A 312 -25.85 -17.71 19.60
C SER A 312 -27.06 -18.50 19.07
N SER A 313 -27.85 -17.92 18.15
CA SER A 313 -29.04 -18.56 17.57
C SER A 313 -28.73 -19.68 16.57
N THR A 314 -27.48 -19.78 16.12
CA THR A 314 -27.06 -20.71 15.07
C THR A 314 -25.73 -21.34 15.46
N THR A 315 -25.67 -22.68 15.51
CA THR A 315 -24.38 -23.37 15.72
C THR A 315 -23.41 -23.03 14.58
N PRO A 316 -22.23 -22.45 14.87
CA PRO A 316 -21.25 -22.09 13.85
C PRO A 316 -20.64 -23.35 13.20
N TYR A 317 -20.14 -23.19 11.98
CA TYR A 317 -19.24 -24.17 11.39
C TYR A 317 -17.82 -23.91 11.92
N VAL A 318 -17.35 -24.76 12.84
CA VAL A 318 -16.03 -24.61 13.47
C VAL A 318 -14.96 -25.34 12.65
N VAL A 319 -13.80 -24.71 12.47
CA VAL A 319 -12.57 -25.34 12.01
C VAL A 319 -11.54 -25.23 13.12
N ALA A 320 -11.20 -26.36 13.76
CA ALA A 320 -10.12 -26.41 14.76
C ALA A 320 -8.89 -27.07 14.17
N ALA A 321 -7.77 -26.36 14.21
CA ALA A 321 -6.50 -26.80 13.65
C ALA A 321 -5.34 -26.03 14.30
N GLU A 322 -4.15 -26.62 14.26
CA GLU A 322 -2.92 -25.88 14.51
C GLU A 322 -2.58 -25.00 13.30
N GLY A 323 -1.73 -23.98 13.49
CA GLY A 323 -1.31 -23.10 12.40
C GLY A 323 -0.89 -21.70 12.86
N GLY A 324 -1.07 -20.74 11.97
CA GLY A 324 -0.76 -19.33 12.17
C GLY A 324 -1.49 -18.44 11.15
N PRO A 325 -1.08 -17.16 11.01
CA PRO A 325 -1.74 -16.23 10.10
C PRO A 325 -1.59 -16.62 8.62
N ASP A 326 -0.51 -17.34 8.28
CA ASP A 326 -0.12 -17.61 6.89
C ASP A 326 -0.27 -19.10 6.48
N ARG A 327 -0.61 -20.00 7.42
CA ARG A 327 -0.66 -21.46 7.19
C ARG A 327 -1.56 -22.18 8.19
N VAL A 328 -2.17 -23.29 7.76
CA VAL A 328 -3.05 -24.12 8.60
C VAL A 328 -2.66 -25.59 8.47
N GLU A 329 -2.65 -26.31 9.58
CA GLU A 329 -2.34 -27.74 9.61
C GLU A 329 -3.61 -28.59 9.52
N ALA A 330 -3.72 -29.40 8.47
CA ALA A 330 -4.81 -30.36 8.30
C ALA A 330 -4.35 -31.78 8.63
N ARG A 331 -5.15 -32.49 9.42
CA ARG A 331 -4.88 -33.88 9.81
C ARG A 331 -5.65 -34.86 8.92
N LEU A 332 -4.92 -35.80 8.32
CA LEU A 332 -5.50 -36.87 7.51
C LEU A 332 -6.00 -38.04 8.37
N PRO A 333 -6.88 -38.90 7.81
CA PRO A 333 -7.39 -40.08 8.52
C PRO A 333 -6.31 -41.07 8.97
N ASP A 334 -5.14 -41.08 8.33
CA ASP A 334 -3.99 -41.92 8.71
C ASP A 334 -3.13 -41.31 9.83
N GLY A 335 -3.52 -40.13 10.34
CA GLY A 335 -2.82 -39.38 11.38
C GLY A 335 -1.76 -38.41 10.85
N THR A 336 -1.42 -38.45 9.56
CA THR A 336 -0.45 -37.54 8.93
C THR A 336 -0.96 -36.10 8.98
N VAL A 337 -0.06 -35.16 9.25
CA VAL A 337 -0.35 -33.72 9.24
C VAL A 337 0.18 -33.10 7.96
N ARG A 338 -0.62 -32.25 7.32
CA ARG A 338 -0.26 -31.47 6.14
C ARG A 338 -0.40 -29.99 6.43
N GLU A 339 0.66 -29.24 6.17
CA GLU A 339 0.62 -27.78 6.18
C GLU A 339 -0.02 -27.30 4.87
N LEU A 340 -1.03 -26.44 4.98
CA LEU A 340 -1.78 -25.87 3.86
C LEU A 340 -1.47 -24.38 3.70
N ASP A 341 -1.32 -23.93 2.46
CA ASP A 341 -1.37 -22.50 2.14
C ASP A 341 -2.79 -21.93 2.32
N ILE A 342 -2.92 -20.61 2.44
CA ILE A 342 -4.21 -19.95 2.70
C ILE A 342 -5.23 -20.29 1.62
N GLU A 343 -4.87 -20.19 0.34
CA GLU A 343 -5.79 -20.42 -0.77
C GLU A 343 -6.27 -21.87 -0.84
N GLU A 344 -5.41 -22.84 -0.53
CA GLU A 344 -5.75 -24.26 -0.47
C GLU A 344 -6.71 -24.53 0.69
N PHE A 345 -6.39 -24.02 1.88
CA PHE A 345 -7.27 -24.08 3.04
C PHE A 345 -8.67 -23.53 2.71
N VAL A 346 -8.72 -22.37 2.07
CA VAL A 346 -9.95 -21.71 1.66
C VAL A 346 -10.78 -22.58 0.71
N GLU A 347 -10.17 -23.16 -0.33
CA GLU A 347 -10.88 -24.04 -1.27
C GLU A 347 -11.32 -25.36 -0.63
N LEU A 348 -10.57 -25.86 0.36
CA LEU A 348 -10.89 -27.08 1.08
C LEU A 348 -12.11 -26.89 2.00
N VAL A 349 -12.10 -25.84 2.81
CA VAL A 349 -13.21 -25.48 3.70
C VAL A 349 -14.46 -25.11 2.91
N ALA A 350 -14.32 -24.32 1.83
CA ALA A 350 -15.44 -23.93 0.99
C ALA A 350 -16.15 -25.13 0.34
N ALA A 351 -15.38 -26.15 -0.05
CA ALA A 351 -15.96 -27.37 -0.61
C ALA A 351 -16.69 -28.23 0.42
N ASP A 352 -16.18 -28.29 1.66
CA ASP A 352 -16.86 -29.01 2.74
C ASP A 352 -18.16 -28.30 3.13
N LEU A 353 -18.14 -26.98 3.28
CA LEU A 353 -19.33 -26.16 3.51
C LEU A 353 -20.40 -26.35 2.42
N ALA A 354 -19.99 -26.40 1.15
CA ALA A 354 -20.90 -26.63 0.03
C ALA A 354 -21.53 -28.03 0.07
N ARG A 355 -20.79 -29.04 0.56
CA ARG A 355 -21.28 -30.41 0.74
C ARG A 355 -22.27 -30.51 1.91
N GLU A 356 -22.01 -29.82 3.00
CA GLU A 356 -22.88 -29.77 4.20
C GLU A 356 -24.18 -29.00 3.94
N ALA A 357 -24.23 -28.17 2.89
CA ALA A 357 -25.43 -27.42 2.48
C ALA A 357 -26.06 -26.56 3.60
N LEU A 358 -25.22 -25.92 4.41
CA LEU A 358 -25.64 -25.12 5.55
C LEU A 358 -26.43 -23.87 5.13
N PRO A 359 -27.36 -23.37 5.97
CA PRO A 359 -28.05 -22.10 5.73
C PRO A 359 -27.06 -20.96 5.46
N PRO A 360 -27.28 -20.04 4.51
CA PRO A 360 -26.31 -19.00 4.14
C PRO A 360 -25.81 -18.13 5.30
N GLY A 361 -26.65 -17.91 6.33
CA GLY A 361 -26.30 -17.12 7.52
C GLY A 361 -25.48 -17.85 8.59
N THR A 362 -25.12 -19.13 8.40
CA THR A 362 -24.25 -19.85 9.34
C THR A 362 -22.83 -19.27 9.29
N PRO A 363 -22.31 -18.72 10.41
CA PRO A 363 -20.94 -18.20 10.47
C PRO A 363 -19.92 -19.34 10.48
N VAL A 364 -18.71 -19.03 10.03
CA VAL A 364 -17.54 -19.90 10.18
C VAL A 364 -16.72 -19.38 11.35
N VAL A 365 -16.27 -20.27 12.24
CA VAL A 365 -15.37 -19.92 13.36
C VAL A 365 -14.06 -20.69 13.18
N LEU A 366 -12.96 -19.96 13.10
CA LEU A 366 -11.62 -20.51 13.01
C LEU A 366 -11.02 -20.58 14.41
N ALA A 367 -10.99 -21.79 14.98
CA ALA A 367 -10.20 -22.11 16.16
C ALA A 367 -8.77 -22.50 15.71
N VAL A 368 -8.09 -21.52 15.10
CA VAL A 368 -6.73 -21.62 14.58
C VAL A 368 -5.92 -20.47 15.17
N PRO A 369 -4.78 -20.72 15.86
CA PRO A 369 -3.98 -19.67 16.47
C PRO A 369 -3.61 -18.56 15.48
N PHE A 370 -3.76 -17.30 15.89
CA PHE A 370 -3.34 -16.12 15.12
C PHE A 370 -3.98 -16.00 13.72
N ALA A 371 -5.08 -16.71 13.43
CA ALA A 371 -5.70 -16.72 12.11
C ALA A 371 -6.21 -15.34 11.67
N ALA A 372 -6.43 -14.41 12.60
CA ALA A 372 -6.78 -13.03 12.32
C ALA A 372 -5.65 -12.02 12.64
N ASP A 373 -4.39 -12.48 12.78
CA ASP A 373 -3.27 -11.53 12.90
C ASP A 373 -2.89 -10.95 11.52
N GLY A 374 -2.20 -9.82 11.53
CA GLY A 374 -1.76 -9.18 10.29
C GLY A 374 -2.92 -8.62 9.44
N TYR A 375 -2.85 -8.87 8.12
CA TYR A 375 -3.77 -8.30 7.14
C TYR A 375 -5.13 -8.98 7.04
N LEU A 376 -5.40 -9.98 7.89
CA LEU A 376 -6.64 -10.76 7.87
C LEU A 376 -6.86 -11.53 6.55
N ASP A 377 -5.77 -11.85 5.85
CA ASP A 377 -5.82 -12.49 4.52
C ASP A 377 -6.62 -13.81 4.57
N LEU A 378 -6.33 -14.67 5.55
CA LEU A 378 -7.00 -15.95 5.73
C LEU A 378 -8.52 -15.81 5.94
N PRO A 379 -9.02 -15.11 6.97
CA PRO A 379 -10.46 -15.03 7.21
C PRO A 379 -11.19 -14.24 6.13
N ARG A 380 -10.57 -13.20 5.53
CA ARG A 380 -11.19 -12.42 4.44
C ARG A 380 -11.33 -13.22 3.15
N ARG A 381 -10.30 -13.99 2.76
CA ARG A 381 -10.38 -14.87 1.58
C ARG A 381 -11.42 -15.96 1.77
N LEU A 382 -11.52 -16.52 2.97
CA LEU A 382 -12.55 -17.52 3.27
C LEU A 382 -13.96 -16.91 3.25
N ALA A 383 -14.13 -15.71 3.79
CA ALA A 383 -15.41 -15.00 3.79
C ALA A 383 -15.88 -14.71 2.36
N ASP A 384 -15.02 -14.14 1.53
CA ASP A 384 -15.31 -13.88 0.11
C ASP A 384 -15.62 -15.16 -0.66
N ARG A 385 -14.87 -16.24 -0.39
CA ARG A 385 -15.04 -17.50 -1.11
C ARG A 385 -16.33 -18.22 -0.75
N THR A 386 -16.79 -18.08 0.49
CA THR A 386 -17.94 -18.82 1.03
C THR A 386 -19.22 -17.99 1.09
N GLY A 387 -19.11 -16.65 1.02
CA GLY A 387 -20.22 -15.73 1.22
C GLY A 387 -20.72 -15.69 2.67
N ARG A 388 -19.86 -16.05 3.64
CA ARG A 388 -20.20 -16.15 5.07
C ARG A 388 -19.28 -15.27 5.90
N THR A 389 -19.78 -14.75 7.02
CA THR A 389 -18.93 -14.10 8.02
C THR A 389 -18.00 -15.15 8.65
N VAL A 390 -16.70 -14.85 8.66
CA VAL A 390 -15.66 -15.67 9.28
C VAL A 390 -15.16 -14.98 10.54
N TRP A 391 -15.28 -15.67 11.67
CA TRP A 391 -14.72 -15.26 12.95
C TRP A 391 -13.38 -15.93 13.16
N ALA A 392 -12.37 -15.14 13.47
CA ALA A 392 -11.04 -15.62 13.79
C ALA A 392 -10.40 -14.71 14.85
N HIS A 393 -9.43 -15.22 15.59
CA HIS A 393 -8.77 -14.48 16.66
C HIS A 393 -7.36 -14.05 16.23
N SER A 394 -6.97 -12.82 16.59
CA SER A 394 -5.62 -12.29 16.24
C SER A 394 -4.52 -12.77 17.19
N GLY A 395 -4.88 -13.32 18.34
CA GLY A 395 -3.96 -13.96 19.28
C GLY A 395 -4.03 -15.49 19.26
N ARG A 396 -3.34 -16.12 20.21
CA ARG A 396 -3.37 -17.58 20.39
C ARG A 396 -4.74 -18.04 20.89
N VAL A 397 -5.31 -19.05 20.25
CA VAL A 397 -6.53 -19.74 20.69
C VAL A 397 -6.28 -21.24 20.85
N THR A 398 -7.08 -21.88 21.67
CA THR A 398 -7.07 -23.34 21.87
C THR A 398 -8.50 -23.86 21.95
N VAL A 399 -8.69 -25.17 21.81
CA VAL A 399 -9.97 -25.85 22.02
C VAL A 399 -9.76 -26.89 23.11
N GLU A 400 -10.16 -26.55 24.34
CA GLU A 400 -9.90 -27.34 25.53
C GLU A 400 -11.14 -27.50 26.39
N SER A 401 -11.15 -28.51 27.26
CA SER A 401 -12.20 -28.77 28.25
C SER A 401 -11.61 -29.39 29.51
N ALA A 402 -12.23 -29.09 30.66
CA ALA A 402 -12.07 -29.95 31.83
C ALA A 402 -12.58 -31.39 31.54
N PRO A 403 -12.01 -32.43 32.16
CA PRO A 403 -12.45 -33.81 31.93
C PRO A 403 -13.95 -34.01 32.18
N GLY A 404 -14.71 -34.34 31.14
CA GLY A 404 -16.16 -34.60 31.20
C GLY A 404 -17.06 -33.40 30.87
N GLU A 405 -16.48 -32.23 30.57
CA GLU A 405 -17.20 -31.04 30.13
C GLU A 405 -17.09 -30.83 28.61
N ALA A 406 -17.97 -29.99 28.05
CA ALA A 406 -17.85 -29.58 26.65
C ALA A 406 -16.70 -28.57 26.51
N SER A 407 -15.91 -28.69 25.45
CA SER A 407 -14.82 -27.79 25.13
C SER A 407 -15.33 -26.46 24.60
N THR A 408 -14.68 -25.38 25.02
CA THR A 408 -14.89 -24.03 24.52
C THR A 408 -13.78 -23.64 23.55
N ILE A 409 -13.91 -22.49 22.89
CA ILE A 409 -12.85 -21.93 22.04
C ILE A 409 -12.24 -20.77 22.81
N ASP A 410 -11.06 -21.02 23.37
CA ASP A 410 -10.49 -20.19 24.43
C ASP A 410 -9.29 -19.39 23.93
N VAL A 411 -9.09 -18.21 24.53
CA VAL A 411 -7.97 -17.33 24.23
C VAL A 411 -6.86 -17.57 25.24
N VAL A 412 -5.65 -17.85 24.77
CA VAL A 412 -4.49 -18.10 25.65
C VAL A 412 -3.65 -16.83 25.76
N ARG A 413 -3.59 -16.28 26.98
CA ARG A 413 -2.70 -15.16 27.29
C ARG A 413 -1.25 -15.63 27.36
N THR A 414 -0.38 -14.99 26.60
CA THR A 414 1.07 -15.22 26.65
C THR A 414 1.79 -13.97 27.14
N PRO A 415 2.69 -14.05 28.14
CA PRO A 415 3.44 -12.90 28.61
C PRO A 415 4.22 -12.21 27.47
N LYS A 416 4.17 -10.88 27.42
CA LYS A 416 4.85 -10.04 26.41
C LYS A 416 4.41 -10.26 24.95
N ALA A 417 3.28 -10.93 24.74
CA ALA A 417 2.65 -11.03 23.43
C ALA A 417 1.27 -10.38 23.46
N PRO A 418 0.78 -9.82 22.33
CA PRO A 418 -0.58 -9.31 22.27
C PRO A 418 -1.59 -10.39 22.63
N ARG A 419 -2.57 -10.05 23.47
CA ARG A 419 -3.72 -10.93 23.75
C ARG A 419 -4.51 -11.19 22.47
N GLY A 420 -4.70 -10.17 21.65
CA GLY A 420 -5.53 -10.19 20.45
C GLY A 420 -7.04 -10.08 20.76
N ASP A 421 -7.84 -10.08 19.69
CA ASP A 421 -9.29 -9.97 19.74
C ASP A 421 -9.95 -10.86 18.67
N TRP A 422 -11.21 -11.21 18.92
CA TRP A 422 -12.05 -11.85 17.92
C TRP A 422 -12.48 -10.84 16.86
N ILE A 423 -12.30 -11.19 15.59
CA ILE A 423 -12.56 -10.31 14.45
C ILE A 423 -13.54 -11.01 13.50
N ALA A 424 -14.64 -10.32 13.20
CA ALA A 424 -15.57 -10.70 12.15
C ALA A 424 -15.06 -10.20 10.78
N SER A 425 -14.81 -11.12 9.85
CA SER A 425 -14.55 -10.82 8.44
C SER A 425 -15.78 -11.10 7.61
N ASP A 426 -16.43 -10.03 7.15
CA ASP A 426 -17.59 -10.13 6.27
C ASP A 426 -17.17 -10.28 4.79
N PRO A 427 -18.01 -10.91 3.95
CA PRO A 427 -17.78 -10.95 2.51
C PRO A 427 -17.69 -9.54 1.89
N GLY A 428 -16.82 -9.38 0.91
CA GLY A 428 -16.50 -8.10 0.26
C GLY A 428 -15.22 -7.44 0.80
N LEU A 429 -14.72 -7.90 1.94
CA LEU A 429 -13.49 -7.40 2.56
C LEU A 429 -12.22 -8.14 2.10
N GLY A 430 -12.27 -8.89 0.99
CA GLY A 430 -11.13 -9.65 0.45
C GLY A 430 -9.79 -8.92 0.43
N PRO A 431 -8.67 -9.63 0.23
CA PRO A 431 -7.33 -9.07 0.38
C PRO A 431 -7.14 -7.79 -0.44
N ASP A 432 -6.25 -6.91 0.04
CA ASP A 432 -5.87 -5.69 -0.67
C ASP A 432 -5.30 -6.03 -2.05
N ALA A 433 -5.38 -5.10 -3.00
CA ALA A 433 -4.87 -5.32 -4.35
C ALA A 433 -3.36 -5.67 -4.33
N ASP A 434 -2.99 -6.62 -5.18
CA ASP A 434 -1.69 -7.30 -5.19
C ASP A 434 -0.65 -6.62 -6.14
N ASP A 435 -0.93 -5.38 -6.53
CA ASP A 435 -0.05 -4.51 -7.33
C ASP A 435 0.88 -3.63 -6.47
N SER A 436 0.94 -3.93 -5.17
CA SER A 436 1.62 -3.09 -4.19
C SER A 436 3.10 -3.46 -4.01
N PRO A 437 3.97 -2.50 -3.61
CA PRO A 437 5.39 -2.77 -3.31
C PRO A 437 5.58 -3.94 -2.33
N GLY A 438 6.61 -4.76 -2.55
CA GLY A 438 6.84 -5.98 -1.76
C GLY A 438 6.92 -5.74 -0.24
N TRP A 439 7.53 -4.64 0.19
CA TRP A 439 7.68 -4.26 1.60
C TRP A 439 6.33 -4.10 2.32
N HIS A 440 5.24 -3.85 1.60
CA HIS A 440 3.91 -3.76 2.20
C HIS A 440 3.49 -5.05 2.92
N HIS A 441 3.90 -6.21 2.43
CA HIS A 441 3.60 -7.50 3.06
C HIS A 441 4.46 -7.76 4.31
N GLU A 442 5.59 -7.05 4.43
CA GLU A 442 6.50 -7.13 5.56
C GLU A 442 6.03 -6.27 6.74
N VAL A 443 5.14 -5.30 6.52
CA VAL A 443 4.59 -4.46 7.59
C VAL A 443 3.75 -5.28 8.56
N VAL A 444 4.05 -5.11 9.85
CA VAL A 444 3.18 -5.55 10.95
C VAL A 444 1.98 -4.62 11.00
N SER A 445 0.80 -5.15 10.69
CA SER A 445 -0.46 -4.39 10.70
C SER A 445 -1.50 -5.20 11.43
N ARG A 446 -1.98 -4.73 12.58
CA ARG A 446 -3.01 -5.42 13.37
C ARG A 446 -4.34 -4.68 13.29
N ALA A 447 -5.46 -5.40 13.34
CA ALA A 447 -6.77 -4.77 13.47
C ALA A 447 -6.96 -4.23 14.89
N LEU A 448 -7.49 -3.01 14.99
CA LEU A 448 -7.93 -2.44 16.27
C LEU A 448 -9.41 -2.75 16.46
N VAL A 449 -9.74 -3.49 17.52
CA VAL A 449 -11.12 -3.90 17.83
C VAL A 449 -11.61 -3.11 19.04
N SER A 450 -12.75 -2.44 18.87
CA SER A 450 -13.37 -1.67 19.94
C SER A 450 -13.91 -2.59 21.03
N ALA A 451 -13.54 -2.34 22.29
CA ALA A 451 -14.15 -2.99 23.45
C ALA A 451 -15.62 -2.57 23.67
N LEU A 452 -16.12 -1.53 22.99
CA LEU A 452 -17.53 -1.11 23.03
C LEU A 452 -18.40 -1.87 22.05
N SER A 453 -17.97 -1.92 20.80
CA SER A 453 -18.79 -2.44 19.70
C SER A 453 -18.42 -3.86 19.27
N GLY A 454 -17.23 -4.35 19.66
CA GLY A 454 -16.67 -5.59 19.15
C GLY A 454 -16.29 -5.53 17.67
N ARG A 455 -16.31 -4.33 17.05
CA ARG A 455 -16.02 -4.11 15.63
C ARG A 455 -14.62 -3.56 15.43
N GLN A 456 -14.04 -3.83 14.26
CA GLN A 456 -12.81 -3.19 13.84
C GLN A 456 -13.04 -1.68 13.66
N ILE A 457 -12.24 -0.86 14.35
CA ILE A 457 -12.28 0.61 14.30
C ILE A 457 -11.03 1.23 13.67
N GLY A 458 -10.06 0.40 13.27
CA GLY A 458 -8.78 0.90 12.79
C GLY A 458 -7.73 -0.18 12.59
N ARG A 459 -6.48 0.23 12.45
CA ARG A 459 -5.30 -0.64 12.44
C ARG A 459 -4.12 -0.01 13.19
N ALA A 460 -3.24 -0.86 13.72
CA ALA A 460 -2.00 -0.44 14.38
C ALA A 460 -0.75 -1.09 13.75
N SER A 461 0.39 -0.41 13.80
CA SER A 461 1.70 -0.92 13.39
C SER A 461 2.77 -0.67 14.46
N HIS A 462 3.00 -1.69 15.29
CA HIS A 462 3.99 -1.71 16.37
C HIS A 462 4.61 -3.10 16.48
N HIS A 463 5.81 -3.21 17.06
CA HIS A 463 6.36 -4.53 17.35
C HIS A 463 5.47 -5.27 18.38
N PRO A 464 5.31 -6.60 18.31
CA PRO A 464 4.35 -7.32 19.16
C PRO A 464 4.51 -7.06 20.66
N ALA A 465 5.75 -7.07 21.17
CA ALA A 465 6.02 -6.89 22.59
C ALA A 465 5.73 -5.46 23.09
N GLU A 466 6.00 -4.47 22.24
CA GLU A 466 5.66 -3.07 22.48
C GLU A 466 4.14 -2.87 22.46
N PHE A 467 3.46 -3.38 21.43
CA PHE A 467 2.00 -3.29 21.32
C PHE A 467 1.32 -3.86 22.57
N ALA A 468 1.72 -5.06 22.99
CA ALA A 468 1.19 -5.72 24.17
C ALA A 468 1.42 -4.95 25.48
N ARG A 469 2.53 -4.20 25.57
CA ARG A 469 2.93 -3.49 26.78
C ARG A 469 2.27 -2.12 26.89
N ASP A 470 2.24 -1.37 25.80
CA ASP A 470 1.98 0.08 25.84
C ASP A 470 0.66 0.50 25.17
N PHE A 471 0.15 -0.30 24.23
CA PHE A 471 -0.92 0.15 23.33
C PHE A 471 -2.20 -0.70 23.41
N GLU A 472 -2.08 -2.03 23.57
CA GLU A 472 -3.16 -2.97 23.32
C GLU A 472 -4.45 -2.71 24.14
N ASP A 473 -4.34 -2.32 25.41
CA ASP A 473 -5.51 -2.00 26.24
C ASP A 473 -6.15 -0.66 25.83
N ASP A 474 -5.33 0.39 25.76
CA ASP A 474 -5.80 1.75 25.48
C ASP A 474 -6.40 1.87 24.06
N ASP A 475 -5.83 1.17 23.08
CA ASP A 475 -6.29 1.18 21.69
C ASP A 475 -7.70 0.62 21.51
N ARG A 476 -8.11 -0.34 22.33
CA ARG A 476 -9.48 -0.87 22.34
C ARG A 476 -10.52 0.15 22.79
N HIS A 477 -10.08 1.28 23.34
CA HIS A 477 -10.92 2.32 23.93
C HIS A 477 -10.81 3.66 23.22
N LEU A 478 -10.09 3.76 22.10
CA LEU A 478 -9.94 5.00 21.32
C LEU A 478 -11.29 5.61 20.88
N ASP A 479 -12.30 4.79 20.64
CA ASP A 479 -13.66 5.22 20.29
C ASP A 479 -14.45 5.83 21.46
N ARG A 480 -13.89 5.80 22.67
CA ARG A 480 -14.44 6.43 23.89
C ARG A 480 -13.67 7.67 24.32
N MET A 481 -12.52 7.96 23.70
CA MET A 481 -11.64 9.06 24.09
C MET A 481 -12.05 10.37 23.42
N ALA A 482 -13.16 10.97 23.88
CA ALA A 482 -13.67 12.24 23.33
C ALA A 482 -12.93 13.50 23.82
N THR A 483 -11.95 13.34 24.70
CA THR A 483 -11.24 14.44 25.39
C THR A 483 -9.74 14.17 25.47
N PHE A 484 -8.98 15.22 25.76
CA PHE A 484 -7.53 15.14 25.97
C PHE A 484 -7.05 16.02 27.13
N VAL A 485 -5.82 15.77 27.59
CA VAL A 485 -5.08 16.65 28.51
C VAL A 485 -3.70 16.97 27.96
N HIS A 486 -3.13 18.10 28.37
CA HIS A 486 -1.71 18.34 28.23
C HIS A 486 -0.94 17.67 29.36
N ASP A 487 0.05 16.85 29.02
CA ASP A 487 1.04 16.33 29.97
C ASP A 487 2.26 17.25 29.97
N HIS A 488 2.78 17.59 31.15
CA HIS A 488 3.93 18.47 31.32
C HIS A 488 5.11 17.68 31.91
N PRO A 489 5.98 17.06 31.07
CA PRO A 489 7.04 16.17 31.51
C PRO A 489 7.96 16.77 32.59
N ALA A 490 8.33 18.04 32.42
CA ALA A 490 9.20 18.75 33.36
C ALA A 490 8.63 18.86 34.79
N THR A 491 7.32 18.73 34.98
CA THR A 491 6.66 18.87 36.29
C THR A 491 5.88 17.64 36.73
N GLY A 492 5.67 16.66 35.84
CA GLY A 492 4.79 15.51 36.06
C GLY A 492 3.32 15.88 36.27
N ARG A 493 2.90 17.08 35.85
CA ARG A 493 1.51 17.58 36.01
C ARG A 493 0.73 17.46 34.71
N THR A 494 -0.60 17.34 34.84
CA THR A 494 -1.50 17.41 33.68
C THR A 494 -2.45 18.60 33.78
N SER A 495 -2.84 19.13 32.63
CA SER A 495 -3.87 20.17 32.53
C SER A 495 -5.25 19.65 32.96
N GLY A 496 -6.22 20.57 33.00
CA GLY A 496 -7.63 20.20 32.93
C GLY A 496 -7.96 19.50 31.60
N GLU A 497 -9.05 18.73 31.62
CA GLU A 497 -9.57 18.01 30.46
C GLU A 497 -10.14 19.00 29.43
N LEU A 498 -9.82 18.77 28.15
CA LEU A 498 -10.20 19.59 27.01
C LEU A 498 -10.91 18.71 25.97
N ASP A 499 -11.83 19.30 25.20
CA ASP A 499 -12.51 18.60 24.12
C ASP A 499 -11.55 18.25 22.98
N LEU A 500 -11.62 17.01 22.50
CA LEU A 500 -10.84 16.57 21.34
C LEU A 500 -11.56 16.97 20.04
N PRO A 501 -10.92 17.69 19.10
CA PRO A 501 -11.56 18.11 17.87
C PRO A 501 -11.93 16.89 17.01
N ARG A 502 -13.04 16.98 16.26
CA ARG A 502 -13.52 15.93 15.36
C ARG A 502 -14.38 16.53 14.24
N PRO A 503 -14.25 16.06 13.00
CA PRO A 503 -15.07 16.53 11.87
C PRO A 503 -16.48 15.91 11.86
N GLY A 504 -16.71 14.89 12.69
CA GLY A 504 -17.99 14.18 12.77
C GLY A 504 -18.05 13.24 13.98
N PRO A 505 -19.03 12.34 14.03
CA PRO A 505 -19.18 11.35 15.11
C PRO A 505 -17.94 10.45 15.29
N GLU A 506 -17.62 10.06 16.54
CA GLU A 506 -16.45 9.23 16.89
C GLU A 506 -16.55 7.78 16.37
N ASP A 507 -17.77 7.25 16.18
CA ASP A 507 -18.00 5.92 15.60
C ASP A 507 -17.71 5.87 14.09
N ARG A 508 -17.50 7.04 13.46
CA ARG A 508 -17.08 7.19 12.05
C ARG A 508 -15.58 7.38 11.86
N ALA A 509 -14.80 7.41 12.95
CA ALA A 509 -13.35 7.49 12.85
C ALA A 509 -12.71 6.14 12.52
N TYR A 510 -11.90 6.10 11.47
CA TYR A 510 -10.92 5.05 11.21
C TYR A 510 -9.60 5.41 11.88
N ARG A 511 -9.18 4.63 12.87
CA ARG A 511 -7.96 4.91 13.64
C ARG A 511 -6.73 4.25 13.01
N LEU A 512 -5.66 5.02 12.85
CA LEU A 512 -4.35 4.51 12.48
C LEU A 512 -3.36 4.85 13.59
N ASP A 513 -2.89 3.82 14.30
CA ASP A 513 -1.91 3.93 15.38
C ASP A 513 -0.54 3.38 14.95
N LEU A 514 0.49 4.20 15.06
CA LEU A 514 1.89 3.87 14.78
C LEU A 514 2.81 5.02 15.22
N HIS A 515 4.12 4.76 15.24
CA HIS A 515 5.11 5.80 15.52
C HIS A 515 5.23 6.80 14.38
N GLY A 516 5.53 8.04 14.71
CA GLY A 516 5.73 9.10 13.72
C GLY A 516 6.70 10.17 14.19
N SER A 517 7.28 10.84 13.21
CA SER A 517 8.14 12.02 13.38
C SER A 517 7.63 13.13 12.46
N PRO A 518 8.09 14.38 12.62
CA PRO A 518 7.70 15.45 11.72
C PRO A 518 7.92 15.08 10.25
N GLY A 519 6.83 15.00 9.47
CA GLY A 519 6.84 14.62 8.06
C GLY A 519 7.02 13.12 7.74
N SER A 520 7.02 12.20 8.70
CA SER A 520 7.17 10.75 8.42
C SER A 520 6.32 9.85 9.33
N LEU A 521 5.96 8.68 8.78
CA LEU A 521 5.37 7.57 9.53
C LEU A 521 6.39 6.44 9.66
N THR A 522 6.44 5.77 10.81
CA THR A 522 7.37 4.67 11.08
C THR A 522 6.59 3.36 11.22
N PHE A 523 6.76 2.44 10.28
CA PHE A 523 6.14 1.11 10.30
C PHE A 523 7.05 0.08 10.96
N ALA A 524 6.47 -0.75 11.84
CA ALA A 524 7.13 -1.96 12.31
C ALA A 524 7.09 -3.04 11.23
N LEU A 525 8.21 -3.72 11.01
CA LEU A 525 8.34 -4.82 10.04
C LEU A 525 8.39 -6.18 10.75
N ARG A 526 7.97 -7.23 10.04
CA ARG A 526 7.90 -8.62 10.55
C ARG A 526 9.28 -9.18 10.91
N ASP A 527 10.36 -8.62 10.36
CA ASP A 527 11.74 -9.00 10.67
C ASP A 527 12.30 -8.34 11.95
N GLY A 528 11.50 -7.49 12.61
CA GLY A 528 11.88 -6.78 13.83
C GLY A 528 12.55 -5.42 13.58
N THR A 529 12.68 -4.99 12.32
CA THR A 529 13.16 -3.65 11.96
C THR A 529 12.02 -2.65 11.78
N THR A 530 12.37 -1.38 11.56
CA THR A 530 11.40 -0.32 11.24
C THR A 530 11.67 0.26 9.86
N ARG A 531 10.62 0.79 9.24
CA ARG A 531 10.71 1.56 8.00
C ARG A 531 10.01 2.90 8.17
N ASP A 532 10.78 3.97 8.00
CA ASP A 532 10.22 5.30 7.83
C ASP A 532 9.72 5.48 6.41
N ILE A 533 8.54 6.05 6.27
CA ILE A 533 7.96 6.43 4.99
C ILE A 533 7.56 7.90 5.00
N ASP A 534 7.64 8.51 3.82
CA ASP A 534 7.35 9.92 3.60
C ASP A 534 5.93 10.15 3.06
N GLU A 535 5.63 11.40 2.70
CA GLU A 535 4.34 11.82 2.18
C GLU A 535 3.92 11.12 0.87
N ARG A 536 4.90 10.63 0.08
CA ARG A 536 4.65 9.97 -1.21
C ARG A 536 4.19 8.53 -1.03
N GLU A 537 4.60 7.90 0.06
CA GLU A 537 4.31 6.50 0.36
C GLU A 537 3.09 6.33 1.29
N ALA A 538 2.88 7.24 2.26
CA ALA A 538 1.86 7.10 3.29
C ALA A 538 0.42 7.08 2.76
N GLY A 539 0.08 8.07 1.92
CA GLY A 539 -1.23 8.18 1.30
C GLY A 539 -1.61 6.95 0.46
N PRO A 540 -0.80 6.55 -0.53
CA PRO A 540 -1.03 5.33 -1.32
C PRO A 540 -1.10 4.06 -0.49
N TRP A 541 -0.29 3.94 0.57
CA TRP A 541 -0.34 2.79 1.46
C TRP A 541 -1.69 2.66 2.17
N LEU A 542 -2.29 3.77 2.61
CA LEU A 542 -3.57 3.76 3.32
C LEU A 542 -4.77 3.69 2.37
N ARG A 543 -4.78 4.46 1.27
CA ARG A 543 -5.89 4.53 0.30
C ARG A 543 -6.21 3.19 -0.34
N ARG A 544 -5.25 2.26 -0.48
CA ARG A 544 -5.52 0.95 -1.09
C ARG A 544 -6.26 -0.04 -0.18
N ARG A 545 -6.41 0.29 1.11
CA ARG A 545 -6.79 -0.67 2.14
C ARG A 545 -8.28 -0.86 2.20
N LYS A 546 -8.75 -2.11 2.02
CA LYS A 546 -10.19 -2.41 2.07
C LYS A 546 -10.85 -2.08 3.40
N SER A 547 -10.12 -2.16 4.52
CA SER A 547 -10.68 -1.75 5.82
C SER A 547 -10.96 -0.24 5.94
N LEU A 548 -10.50 0.58 4.99
CA LEU A 548 -10.84 2.00 4.88
C LEU A 548 -11.71 2.27 3.65
N THR A 549 -11.39 1.73 2.48
CA THR A 549 -12.10 2.03 1.22
C THR A 549 -13.49 1.46 1.13
N THR A 550 -13.81 0.42 1.91
CA THR A 550 -15.17 -0.13 1.99
C THR A 550 -16.06 0.62 2.98
N LEU A 551 -15.49 1.55 3.76
CA LEU A 551 -16.27 2.40 4.67
C LEU A 551 -16.98 3.51 3.87
N PRO A 552 -18.19 3.92 4.27
CA PRO A 552 -18.89 5.06 3.68
C PRO A 552 -18.02 6.33 3.65
N GLU A 553 -18.26 7.22 2.69
CA GLU A 553 -17.46 8.46 2.48
C GLU A 553 -17.48 9.41 3.69
N ASP A 554 -18.51 9.35 4.53
CA ASP A 554 -18.63 10.13 5.77
C ASP A 554 -17.67 9.70 6.89
N HIS A 555 -16.91 8.61 6.70
CA HIS A 555 -15.85 8.22 7.62
C HIS A 555 -14.60 9.10 7.45
N TRP A 556 -13.95 9.38 8.57
CA TRP A 556 -12.75 10.22 8.66
C TRP A 556 -11.61 9.44 9.32
N VAL A 557 -10.38 9.92 9.20
CA VAL A 557 -9.19 9.24 9.73
C VAL A 557 -8.70 9.92 11.00
N ASP A 558 -8.45 9.13 12.04
CA ASP A 558 -7.78 9.58 13.26
C ASP A 558 -6.33 9.08 13.27
N LEU A 559 -5.37 9.98 13.13
CA LEU A 559 -3.95 9.65 13.21
C LEU A 559 -3.50 9.68 14.68
N VAL A 560 -3.48 8.50 15.28
CA VAL A 560 -2.88 8.22 16.59
C VAL A 560 -1.36 8.10 16.40
N VAL A 561 -0.74 9.19 15.95
CA VAL A 561 0.65 9.22 15.47
C VAL A 561 1.33 10.52 15.91
N CYS A 562 2.41 10.41 16.68
CA CYS A 562 3.23 11.57 17.10
C CYS A 562 3.58 12.45 15.89
N TRP A 563 3.46 13.77 16.07
CA TRP A 563 3.80 14.77 15.04
C TRP A 563 3.05 14.64 13.70
N SER A 564 1.92 13.94 13.64
CA SER A 564 1.12 13.81 12.40
C SER A 564 0.64 15.12 11.81
N GLY A 565 0.51 16.16 12.64
CA GLY A 565 0.17 17.51 12.23
C GLY A 565 1.35 18.35 11.76
N ALA A 566 2.57 17.88 11.95
CA ALA A 566 3.77 18.67 11.75
C ALA A 566 4.45 18.29 10.42
N PRO A 567 4.70 19.25 9.52
CA PRO A 567 5.54 19.02 8.34
C PRO A 567 6.97 18.66 8.73
N ARG A 568 7.77 18.26 7.74
CA ARG A 568 9.19 17.96 7.95
C ARG A 568 9.94 19.21 8.43
N ASP A 569 10.83 19.01 9.40
CA ASP A 569 11.66 20.08 9.94
C ASP A 569 12.67 20.59 8.90
N SER A 570 12.62 21.89 8.63
CA SER A 570 13.48 22.62 7.70
C SER A 570 14.65 23.33 8.39
N ALA A 571 14.77 23.26 9.72
CA ALA A 571 15.86 23.89 10.46
C ALA A 571 17.25 23.35 10.05
N VAL A 572 18.25 24.24 10.09
CA VAL A 572 19.64 23.90 9.71
C VAL A 572 20.59 24.24 10.86
N PRO A 573 21.43 23.29 11.33
CA PRO A 573 21.29 21.84 11.11
C PRO A 573 19.97 21.32 11.71
N LYS A 574 19.55 20.14 11.23
CA LYS A 574 18.37 19.45 11.73
C LYS A 574 18.54 19.14 13.23
N PRO A 575 17.58 19.53 14.08
CA PRO A 575 17.61 19.19 15.50
C PRO A 575 17.33 17.71 15.72
N GLY A 576 17.78 17.17 16.85
CA GLY A 576 17.34 15.86 17.32
C GLY A 576 15.89 15.93 17.80
N THR A 577 15.03 15.03 17.30
CA THR A 577 13.60 14.98 17.63
C THR A 577 13.28 14.05 18.81
N ALA A 578 14.28 13.34 19.33
CA ALA A 578 14.13 12.28 20.33
C ALA A 578 14.00 12.77 21.79
N SER A 579 13.98 14.09 22.02
CA SER A 579 13.98 14.69 23.36
C SER A 579 12.85 15.71 23.51
N ASP A 580 12.33 15.84 24.73
CA ASP A 580 11.33 16.86 25.12
C ASP A 580 11.86 18.30 24.94
N ALA A 581 13.18 18.47 24.77
CA ALA A 581 13.81 19.73 24.40
C ALA A 581 13.46 20.19 22.97
N TYR A 582 12.94 19.28 22.12
CA TYR A 582 12.54 19.63 20.76
C TYR A 582 11.24 20.45 20.76
N GLY A 583 11.36 21.75 20.51
CA GLY A 583 10.23 22.69 20.47
C GLY A 583 9.21 22.41 19.36
N GLY A 584 9.62 21.72 18.29
CA GLY A 584 8.82 21.43 17.10
C GLY A 584 9.52 21.85 15.82
N PRO A 585 9.00 21.45 14.65
CA PRO A 585 9.66 21.70 13.39
C PRO A 585 9.60 23.16 12.99
N PHE A 586 10.70 23.67 12.44
CA PHE A 586 10.69 24.91 11.70
C PHE A 586 10.22 24.62 10.27
N VAL A 587 9.24 25.38 9.79
CA VAL A 587 8.71 25.29 8.42
C VAL A 587 8.77 26.68 7.82
N ALA A 588 9.64 26.87 6.82
CA ALA A 588 9.85 28.18 6.20
C ALA A 588 8.60 28.67 5.46
N ASP A 589 7.93 27.78 4.73
CA ASP A 589 6.70 28.08 4.02
C ASP A 589 5.63 26.99 4.28
N PRO A 590 4.68 27.23 5.20
CA PRO A 590 3.60 26.29 5.51
C PRO A 590 2.54 26.21 4.40
N LEU A 591 2.57 27.08 3.38
CA LEU A 591 1.69 26.99 2.22
C LEU A 591 2.25 26.05 1.15
N ALA A 592 3.57 25.85 1.10
CA ALA A 592 4.22 24.87 0.23
C ALA A 592 4.36 23.50 0.90
N THR A 593 4.74 23.47 2.18
CA THR A 593 5.05 22.23 2.90
C THR A 593 3.96 21.90 3.92
N VAL A 594 3.14 20.90 3.61
CA VAL A 594 2.00 20.50 4.46
C VAL A 594 2.33 19.32 5.37
N SER A 595 1.44 19.06 6.32
CA SER A 595 1.61 17.98 7.29
C SER A 595 1.38 16.60 6.67
N MET A 596 1.91 15.56 7.32
CA MET A 596 1.58 14.17 6.99
C MET A 596 0.06 13.93 7.01
N GLY A 597 -0.65 14.51 7.98
CA GLY A 597 -2.11 14.45 8.05
C GLY A 597 -2.81 15.08 6.84
N GLN A 598 -2.31 16.20 6.31
CA GLN A 598 -2.85 16.79 5.08
C GLN A 598 -2.60 15.91 3.85
N HIS A 599 -1.42 15.31 3.73
CA HIS A 599 -1.13 14.35 2.65
C HIS A 599 -2.05 13.12 2.70
N VAL A 600 -2.32 12.60 3.92
CA VAL A 600 -3.29 11.53 4.12
C VAL A 600 -4.70 11.97 3.75
N ALA A 601 -5.11 13.19 4.11
CA ALA A 601 -6.43 13.73 3.78
C ALA A 601 -6.64 13.79 2.26
N ASN A 602 -5.67 14.37 1.54
CA ASN A 602 -5.68 14.46 0.08
C ASN A 602 -5.72 13.08 -0.58
N ALA A 603 -4.86 12.16 -0.14
CA ALA A 603 -4.76 10.84 -0.75
C ALA A 603 -6.00 9.96 -0.52
N THR A 604 -6.65 10.09 0.63
CA THR A 604 -7.82 9.29 1.00
C THR A 604 -9.16 9.94 0.65
N GLY A 605 -9.18 11.25 0.38
CA GLY A 605 -10.41 12.01 0.18
C GLY A 605 -11.24 12.14 1.47
N ARG A 606 -10.60 12.05 2.64
CA ARG A 606 -11.27 12.06 3.95
C ARG A 606 -10.67 13.09 4.88
N ALA A 607 -11.49 13.65 5.77
CA ALA A 607 -10.98 14.50 6.85
C ALA A 607 -10.07 13.70 7.79
N VAL A 608 -9.06 14.37 8.37
CA VAL A 608 -8.04 13.75 9.22
C VAL A 608 -7.87 14.52 10.53
N ARG A 609 -7.89 13.82 11.67
CA ARG A 609 -7.45 14.37 12.97
C ARG A 609 -5.96 14.13 13.17
N LEU A 610 -5.25 15.17 13.59
CA LEU A 610 -3.80 15.21 13.69
C LEU A 610 -3.30 15.99 14.91
N ALA A 611 -2.05 15.77 15.31
CA ALA A 611 -1.41 16.40 16.47
C ALA A 611 -0.09 17.08 16.12
N TYR A 612 0.10 18.32 16.59
CA TYR A 612 1.35 19.08 16.46
C TYR A 612 2.35 18.77 17.57
N GLY A 613 2.54 17.48 17.90
CA GLY A 613 3.45 17.05 18.96
C GLY A 613 3.40 15.57 19.29
N PRO A 614 4.21 15.13 20.27
CA PRO A 614 4.07 13.80 20.85
C PRO A 614 2.70 13.66 21.51
N GLN A 615 2.05 12.55 21.25
CA GLN A 615 0.72 12.23 21.76
C GLN A 615 0.73 10.83 22.37
N GLY A 616 -0.27 10.55 23.19
CA GLY A 616 -0.44 9.23 23.79
C GLY A 616 -1.85 9.04 24.34
N THR A 617 -2.02 7.96 25.08
CA THR A 617 -3.24 7.60 25.78
C THR A 617 -2.96 7.48 27.27
N ARG A 618 -4.01 7.63 28.08
CA ARG A 618 -3.93 7.30 29.49
C ARG A 618 -5.28 6.88 30.02
N ARG A 619 -5.25 6.11 31.11
CA ARG A 619 -6.40 5.86 31.97
C ARG A 619 -6.28 6.67 33.26
N SER A 620 -7.30 7.48 33.56
CA SER A 620 -7.38 8.25 34.81
C SER A 620 -8.78 8.16 35.39
N ASN A 621 -8.91 7.82 36.67
CA ASN A 621 -10.18 7.68 37.37
C ASN A 621 -11.21 6.81 36.63
N GLY A 622 -10.73 5.71 36.02
CA GLY A 622 -11.58 4.78 35.26
C GLY A 622 -12.00 5.27 33.86
N ARG A 623 -11.58 6.46 33.42
CA ARG A 623 -11.82 6.98 32.07
C ARG A 623 -10.56 6.91 31.23
N TYR A 624 -10.73 6.56 29.96
CA TYR A 624 -9.69 6.62 28.93
C TYR A 624 -9.74 7.99 28.27
N GLN A 625 -8.57 8.59 28.05
CA GLN A 625 -8.44 9.92 27.46
C GLN A 625 -7.16 10.01 26.63
N ARG A 626 -7.13 10.96 25.69
CA ARG A 626 -5.92 11.29 24.93
C ARG A 626 -4.99 12.16 25.77
N THR A 627 -3.72 12.12 25.42
CA THR A 627 -2.67 12.96 26.01
C THR A 627 -1.91 13.66 24.90
N LEU A 628 -1.55 14.92 25.12
CA LEU A 628 -0.68 15.69 24.24
C LEU A 628 0.45 16.29 25.08
N PHE A 629 1.70 15.98 24.75
CA PHE A 629 2.85 16.39 25.56
C PHE A 629 3.20 17.85 25.28
N ALA A 630 3.26 18.67 26.32
CA ALA A 630 3.85 20.00 26.28
C ALA A 630 5.37 19.88 26.06
N ASP A 631 6.00 20.92 25.54
CA ASP A 631 7.46 20.95 25.44
C ASP A 631 8.15 21.13 26.81
N ALA A 632 9.48 21.02 26.83
CA ALA A 632 10.28 21.20 28.05
C ALA A 632 10.09 22.58 28.72
N GLN A 633 9.66 23.60 27.98
CA GLN A 633 9.34 24.94 28.49
C GLN A 633 7.89 25.04 29.01
N GLY A 634 7.09 23.97 28.89
CA GLY A 634 5.71 23.90 29.31
C GLY A 634 4.72 24.53 28.32
N ARG A 635 5.15 24.88 27.11
CA ARG A 635 4.27 25.41 26.06
C ARG A 635 3.34 24.30 25.56
N ARG A 636 2.06 24.64 25.48
CA ARG A 636 1.01 23.73 25.01
C ARG A 636 1.11 23.55 23.50
N ARG A 637 0.83 22.33 23.06
CA ARG A 637 0.69 21.96 21.64
C ARG A 637 -0.78 21.85 21.25
N ALA A 638 -1.06 21.71 19.96
CA ALA A 638 -2.42 21.69 19.43
C ALA A 638 -2.78 20.38 18.71
N TRP A 639 -4.06 20.03 18.79
CA TRP A 639 -4.72 19.15 17.83
C TRP A 639 -5.32 20.01 16.72
N ALA A 640 -5.43 19.45 15.52
CA ALA A 640 -6.16 20.09 14.43
C ALA A 640 -6.80 19.05 13.52
N LEU A 641 -7.56 19.56 12.56
CA LEU A 641 -8.23 18.80 11.52
C LEU A 641 -7.68 19.24 10.15
N ALA A 642 -7.49 18.29 9.25
CA ALA A 642 -7.20 18.54 7.85
C ALA A 642 -8.36 18.04 7.00
N SER A 643 -8.90 18.91 6.14
CA SER A 643 -9.83 18.54 5.08
C SER A 643 -9.06 18.23 3.80
N PRO A 644 -9.54 17.31 2.93
CA PRO A 644 -8.98 17.14 1.60
C PRO A 644 -8.88 18.48 0.88
N GLU A 645 -7.76 18.73 0.21
CA GLU A 645 -7.62 19.90 -0.66
C GLU A 645 -8.50 19.77 -1.90
N PRO A 646 -8.94 20.90 -2.48
CA PRO A 646 -9.62 20.94 -3.78
C PRO A 646 -8.91 20.08 -4.84
N ASP A 647 -9.68 19.34 -5.63
CA ASP A 647 -9.15 18.66 -6.81
C ASP A 647 -8.92 19.64 -7.97
N ALA A 648 -8.46 19.15 -9.12
CA ALA A 648 -8.10 20.00 -10.25
C ALA A 648 -9.30 20.81 -10.78
N ASP A 649 -10.48 20.20 -10.90
CA ASP A 649 -11.69 20.85 -11.41
C ASP A 649 -12.16 21.93 -10.43
N GLU A 650 -12.08 21.65 -9.13
CA GLU A 650 -12.38 22.61 -8.08
C GLU A 650 -11.41 23.80 -8.07
N LEU A 651 -10.10 23.53 -8.20
CA LEU A 651 -9.08 24.58 -8.29
C LEU A 651 -9.27 25.46 -9.51
N ASP A 652 -9.70 24.91 -10.64
CA ASP A 652 -9.98 25.69 -11.85
C ASP A 652 -11.13 26.68 -11.61
N ARG A 653 -12.21 26.22 -10.98
CA ARG A 653 -13.33 27.09 -10.60
C ARG A 653 -12.88 28.17 -9.61
N LEU A 654 -12.08 27.81 -8.60
CA LEU A 654 -11.59 28.75 -7.61
C LEU A 654 -10.63 29.78 -8.22
N ALA A 655 -9.81 29.40 -9.20
CA ALA A 655 -8.92 30.30 -9.91
C ALA A 655 -9.69 31.36 -10.72
N GLU A 656 -10.81 30.98 -11.33
CA GLU A 656 -11.72 31.92 -12.00
C GLU A 656 -12.37 32.87 -10.98
N ILE A 657 -12.87 32.34 -9.86
CA ILE A 657 -13.49 33.14 -8.79
C ILE A 657 -12.52 34.17 -8.21
N ALA A 658 -11.25 33.78 -8.00
CA ALA A 658 -10.19 34.66 -7.53
C ALA A 658 -9.72 35.69 -8.57
N GLY A 659 -10.10 35.53 -9.85
CA GLY A 659 -9.58 36.36 -10.94
C GLY A 659 -8.10 36.09 -11.26
N ILE A 660 -7.59 34.90 -10.93
CA ILE A 660 -6.25 34.42 -11.32
C ILE A 660 -6.28 33.91 -12.76
N SER A 661 -7.33 33.17 -13.12
CA SER A 661 -7.58 32.75 -14.51
C SER A 661 -8.39 33.82 -15.25
N PRO A 662 -8.11 34.11 -16.53
CA PRO A 662 -8.93 35.01 -17.35
C PRO A 662 -10.32 34.43 -17.69
N GLY A 663 -10.59 33.16 -17.35
CA GLY A 663 -11.89 32.50 -17.51
C GLY A 663 -12.25 32.07 -18.93
N ASP A 664 -11.43 32.40 -19.92
CA ASP A 664 -11.59 32.05 -21.34
C ASP A 664 -10.49 31.10 -21.87
N GLY A 665 -9.53 30.73 -21.01
CA GLY A 665 -8.39 29.87 -21.31
C GLY A 665 -8.27 28.66 -20.37
N GLU A 666 -7.42 27.71 -20.73
CA GLU A 666 -7.06 26.57 -19.87
C GLU A 666 -6.28 27.05 -18.64
N VAL A 667 -6.72 26.65 -17.44
CA VAL A 667 -6.02 26.98 -16.19
C VAL A 667 -4.71 26.19 -16.13
N SER A 668 -3.59 26.91 -16.00
CA SER A 668 -2.26 26.31 -15.93
C SER A 668 -1.97 25.71 -14.55
N ASP A 669 -1.00 24.80 -14.46
CA ASP A 669 -0.56 24.24 -13.17
C ASP A 669 -0.01 25.31 -12.22
N GLU A 670 0.55 26.40 -12.77
CA GLU A 670 1.00 27.56 -12.00
C GLU A 670 -0.19 28.30 -11.36
N MET A 671 -1.27 28.51 -12.14
CA MET A 671 -2.51 29.12 -11.63
C MET A 671 -3.18 28.24 -10.56
N ARG A 672 -3.22 26.92 -10.77
CA ARG A 672 -3.71 25.96 -9.76
C ARG A 672 -2.88 26.01 -8.48
N THR A 673 -1.55 26.06 -8.62
CA THR A 673 -0.63 26.14 -7.48
C THR A 673 -0.83 27.44 -6.70
N ALA A 674 -0.92 28.58 -7.40
CA ALA A 674 -1.19 29.87 -6.77
C ALA A 674 -2.54 29.86 -6.02
N THR A 675 -3.59 29.37 -6.66
CA THR A 675 -4.92 29.24 -6.05
C THR A 675 -4.90 28.37 -4.80
N LEU A 676 -4.25 27.20 -4.87
CA LEU A 676 -4.13 26.31 -3.72
C LEU A 676 -3.39 26.96 -2.54
N ARG A 677 -2.36 27.78 -2.80
CA ARG A 677 -1.67 28.54 -1.74
C ARG A 677 -2.63 29.49 -1.01
N LEU A 678 -3.51 30.18 -1.75
CA LEU A 678 -4.51 31.07 -1.15
C LEU A 678 -5.53 30.29 -0.30
N VAL A 679 -6.03 29.15 -0.81
CA VAL A 679 -6.92 28.26 -0.06
C VAL A 679 -6.27 27.81 1.25
N ARG A 680 -5.01 27.36 1.19
CA ARG A 680 -4.23 26.97 2.38
C ARG A 680 -4.08 28.12 3.36
N ALA A 681 -3.79 29.33 2.88
CA ALA A 681 -3.64 30.51 3.74
C ALA A 681 -4.94 30.84 4.48
N LEU A 682 -6.08 30.76 3.80
CA LEU A 682 -7.39 30.95 4.41
C LEU A 682 -7.71 29.85 5.43
N ARG A 683 -7.44 28.57 5.11
CA ARG A 683 -7.65 27.45 6.04
C ARG A 683 -6.82 27.59 7.32
N ILE A 684 -5.56 28.00 7.21
CA ILE A 684 -4.69 28.24 8.38
C ILE A 684 -5.21 29.43 9.21
N THR A 685 -5.67 30.49 8.55
CA THR A 685 -6.10 31.73 9.23
C THR A 685 -7.47 31.60 9.92
N PHE A 686 -8.43 30.92 9.26
CA PHE A 686 -9.82 30.90 9.69
C PHE A 686 -10.30 29.56 10.26
N GLY A 687 -9.65 28.44 9.91
CA GLY A 687 -10.08 27.10 10.29
C GLY A 687 -10.18 26.17 9.08
N HIS A 688 -10.16 24.86 9.31
CA HIS A 688 -10.10 23.84 8.25
C HIS A 688 -11.38 23.76 7.38
N ASP A 689 -12.48 24.31 7.87
CA ASP A 689 -13.84 24.30 7.33
C ASP A 689 -14.22 25.63 6.66
N ILE A 690 -13.27 26.56 6.51
CA ILE A 690 -13.55 27.87 5.90
C ILE A 690 -14.10 27.78 4.48
N ASP A 691 -13.79 26.71 3.76
CA ASP A 691 -14.27 26.43 2.40
C ASP A 691 -15.80 26.29 2.33
N ASP A 692 -16.44 25.91 3.44
CA ASP A 692 -17.91 25.78 3.56
C ASP A 692 -18.59 27.10 3.97
N ASP A 693 -17.81 28.16 4.29
CA ASP A 693 -18.35 29.47 4.67
C ASP A 693 -18.97 30.17 3.44
N PRO A 694 -20.20 30.71 3.54
CA PRO A 694 -20.83 31.42 2.43
C PRO A 694 -20.04 32.63 1.90
N GLY A 695 -19.12 33.19 2.70
CA GLY A 695 -18.23 34.27 2.31
C GLY A 695 -16.84 33.81 1.83
N PHE A 696 -16.61 32.51 1.63
CA PHE A 696 -15.32 31.98 1.22
C PHE A 696 -14.82 32.62 -0.09
N ASP A 697 -15.68 32.72 -1.10
CA ASP A 697 -15.31 33.31 -2.40
C ASP A 697 -14.84 34.78 -2.27
N ASP A 698 -15.43 35.55 -1.35
CA ASP A 698 -15.04 36.94 -1.09
C ASP A 698 -13.67 36.99 -0.42
N LEU A 699 -13.41 36.09 0.53
CA LEU A 699 -12.09 35.97 1.19
C LEU A 699 -11.01 35.54 0.20
N LEU A 700 -11.35 34.62 -0.70
CA LEU A 700 -10.44 34.13 -1.74
C LEU A 700 -10.07 35.26 -2.70
N ARG A 701 -11.03 36.08 -3.14
CA ARG A 701 -10.76 37.28 -3.95
C ARG A 701 -9.89 38.29 -3.21
N GLY A 702 -10.14 38.51 -1.93
CA GLY A 702 -9.30 39.39 -1.11
C GLY A 702 -7.86 38.90 -0.98
N ALA A 703 -7.65 37.61 -0.77
CA ALA A 703 -6.32 37.02 -0.70
C ALA A 703 -5.61 37.08 -2.07
N ALA A 704 -6.35 36.82 -3.16
CA ALA A 704 -5.84 36.94 -4.52
C ALA A 704 -5.44 38.38 -4.86
N ALA A 705 -6.21 39.37 -4.40
CA ALA A 705 -5.86 40.78 -4.58
C ALA A 705 -4.52 41.14 -3.89
N VAL A 706 -4.24 40.57 -2.71
CA VAL A 706 -2.94 40.75 -2.06
C VAL A 706 -1.80 40.10 -2.86
N ASP A 707 -1.97 38.88 -3.36
CA ASP A 707 -0.98 38.22 -4.25
C ASP A 707 -0.77 39.01 -5.55
N GLN A 708 -1.83 39.57 -6.12
CA GLN A 708 -1.76 40.36 -7.35
C GLN A 708 -1.05 41.70 -7.15
N MET A 709 -1.33 42.41 -6.06
CA MET A 709 -0.58 43.63 -5.69
C MET A 709 0.89 43.33 -5.40
N TRP A 710 1.18 42.20 -4.74
CA TRP A 710 2.54 41.72 -4.49
C TRP A 710 3.32 41.48 -5.79
N ARG A 711 2.72 40.77 -6.76
CA ARG A 711 3.34 40.48 -8.06
C ARG A 711 3.42 41.68 -9.01
N SER A 712 2.59 42.70 -8.80
CA SER A 712 2.60 43.91 -9.63
C SER A 712 3.73 44.87 -9.27
N ASP A 713 4.40 44.63 -8.15
CA ASP A 713 5.50 45.45 -7.65
C ASP A 713 6.84 44.84 -8.05
N SER A 714 7.58 45.53 -8.92
CA SER A 714 8.87 45.04 -9.44
C SER A 714 9.94 44.89 -8.36
N ASP A 715 9.80 45.60 -7.24
CA ASP A 715 10.76 45.53 -6.14
C ASP A 715 10.72 44.16 -5.43
N PHE A 716 9.62 43.39 -5.59
CA PHE A 716 9.43 42.09 -4.94
C PHE A 716 9.60 40.88 -5.88
N GLU A 717 10.04 41.08 -7.13
CA GLU A 717 10.18 39.99 -8.12
C GLU A 717 11.02 38.80 -7.61
N GLU A 718 12.08 39.07 -6.83
CA GLU A 718 12.98 38.04 -6.29
C GLU A 718 12.55 37.49 -4.91
N ALA A 719 11.56 38.09 -4.26
CA ALA A 719 11.13 37.73 -2.90
C ALA A 719 10.29 36.43 -2.85
N GLY A 720 9.90 35.92 -4.01
CA GLY A 720 9.17 34.67 -4.19
C GLY A 720 7.64 34.82 -4.08
N PRO A 721 6.92 33.70 -3.91
CA PRO A 721 5.46 33.68 -4.05
C PRO A 721 4.75 34.25 -2.81
N PHE A 722 3.44 34.48 -2.92
CA PHE A 722 2.58 34.81 -1.77
C PHE A 722 2.77 33.81 -0.62
N THR A 723 3.09 34.29 0.59
CA THR A 723 3.27 33.49 1.80
C THR A 723 2.30 33.89 2.92
N LEU A 724 2.21 33.06 3.95
CA LEU A 724 1.47 33.42 5.17
C LEU A 724 2.14 34.60 5.92
N ASP A 725 3.47 34.71 5.84
CA ASP A 725 4.24 35.84 6.40
C ASP A 725 3.84 37.18 5.74
N LEU A 726 3.57 37.18 4.42
CA LEU A 726 3.05 38.34 3.69
C LEU A 726 1.65 38.72 4.19
N LEU A 727 0.72 37.76 4.20
CA LEU A 727 -0.66 38.00 4.60
C LEU A 727 -0.73 38.58 6.02
N HIS A 728 0.00 38.01 6.97
CA HIS A 728 0.01 38.48 8.35
C HIS A 728 0.50 39.93 8.47
N ARG A 729 1.53 40.32 7.73
CA ARG A 729 2.07 41.68 7.76
C ARG A 729 1.16 42.69 7.07
N VAL A 730 0.56 42.33 5.94
CA VAL A 730 -0.45 43.17 5.27
C VAL A 730 -1.63 43.42 6.21
N VAL A 731 -2.14 42.38 6.87
CA VAL A 731 -3.23 42.52 7.84
C VAL A 731 -2.82 43.40 9.03
N ALA A 732 -1.64 43.17 9.61
CA ALA A 732 -1.17 43.92 10.76
C ALA A 732 -0.89 45.40 10.47
N ALA A 733 -0.40 45.72 9.26
CA ALA A 733 -0.07 47.08 8.84
C ALA A 733 -1.30 47.89 8.39
N HIS A 734 -2.40 47.23 8.00
CA HIS A 734 -3.58 47.92 7.50
C HIS A 734 -4.31 48.72 8.61
N PRO A 735 -4.83 49.93 8.33
CA PRO A 735 -5.51 50.76 9.35
C PRO A 735 -6.65 50.09 10.11
N GLU A 736 -7.34 49.13 9.49
CA GLU A 736 -8.39 48.30 10.14
C GLU A 736 -7.87 47.47 11.34
N ALA A 737 -6.56 47.22 11.42
CA ALA A 737 -5.92 46.49 12.50
C ALA A 737 -5.48 47.38 13.68
N ALA A 738 -5.78 48.69 13.65
CA ALA A 738 -5.44 49.61 14.74
C ALA A 738 -6.00 49.18 16.12
N ALA A 739 -7.11 48.44 16.14
CA ALA A 739 -7.72 47.89 17.36
C ALA A 739 -7.24 46.46 17.71
N GLY A 740 -6.34 45.88 16.92
CA GLY A 740 -5.85 44.52 17.04
C GLY A 740 -6.19 43.64 15.83
N VAL A 741 -5.41 42.58 15.65
CA VAL A 741 -5.61 41.57 14.60
C VAL A 741 -6.40 40.40 15.17
N ASP A 742 -7.56 40.16 14.59
CA ASP A 742 -8.38 38.96 14.80
C ASP A 742 -8.99 38.51 13.47
N ARG A 743 -9.77 37.42 13.48
CA ARG A 743 -10.42 36.90 12.27
C ARG A 743 -11.31 37.94 11.60
N GLN A 744 -12.05 38.76 12.36
CA GLN A 744 -12.95 39.75 11.78
C GLN A 744 -12.17 40.91 11.15
N THR A 745 -11.10 41.36 11.79
CA THR A 745 -10.15 42.30 11.21
C THR A 745 -9.58 41.76 9.91
N THR A 746 -9.12 40.50 9.88
CA THR A 746 -8.62 39.89 8.64
C THR A 746 -9.68 39.88 7.54
N ARG A 747 -10.94 39.53 7.84
CA ARG A 747 -12.03 39.61 6.85
C ARG A 747 -12.21 41.02 6.27
N ARG A 748 -12.15 42.05 7.12
CA ARG A 748 -12.27 43.46 6.68
C ARG A 748 -11.09 43.88 5.79
N VAL A 749 -9.86 43.49 6.16
CA VAL A 749 -8.67 43.81 5.35
C VAL A 749 -8.72 43.10 3.99
N LEU A 750 -9.10 41.82 3.95
CA LEU A 750 -9.24 41.09 2.69
C LEU A 750 -10.33 41.68 1.79
N ALA A 751 -11.46 42.12 2.36
CA ALA A 751 -12.48 42.85 1.61
C ALA A 751 -11.94 44.18 1.04
N ALA A 752 -11.19 44.94 1.84
CA ALA A 752 -10.55 46.19 1.39
C ALA A 752 -9.51 45.95 0.28
N ALA A 753 -8.74 44.87 0.35
CA ALA A 753 -7.78 44.48 -0.69
C ALA A 753 -8.49 44.18 -2.02
N ALA A 754 -9.60 43.44 -1.98
CA ALA A 754 -10.41 43.18 -3.16
C ALA A 754 -10.98 44.47 -3.78
N GLU A 755 -11.47 45.40 -2.95
CA GLU A 755 -11.96 46.71 -3.41
C GLU A 755 -10.86 47.56 -4.04
N GLN A 756 -9.66 47.59 -3.43
CA GLN A 756 -8.50 48.31 -3.96
C GLN A 756 -8.12 47.78 -5.35
N TRP A 757 -7.94 46.47 -5.49
CA TRP A 757 -7.57 45.85 -6.75
C TRP A 757 -8.62 46.05 -7.85
N ALA A 758 -9.91 45.93 -7.51
CA ALA A 758 -10.99 46.18 -8.46
C ALA A 758 -11.00 47.62 -8.99
N ARG A 759 -10.59 48.59 -8.15
CA ARG A 759 -10.56 50.01 -8.49
C ARG A 759 -9.29 50.41 -9.23
N TYR A 760 -8.16 49.81 -8.88
CA TYR A 760 -6.84 50.11 -9.44
C TYR A 760 -6.09 48.81 -9.81
N PRO A 761 -6.50 48.11 -10.90
CA PRO A 761 -5.78 46.92 -11.34
C PRO A 761 -4.34 47.24 -11.71
N GLY A 762 -3.39 46.45 -11.21
CA GLY A 762 -1.94 46.65 -11.37
C GLY A 762 -1.31 47.62 -10.37
N ASP A 763 -2.07 48.11 -9.38
CA ASP A 763 -1.50 48.85 -8.26
C ASP A 763 -0.60 47.94 -7.42
N GLY A 764 0.51 48.50 -6.93
CA GLY A 764 1.49 47.77 -6.11
C GLY A 764 1.06 47.71 -4.64
N LEU A 765 1.72 46.84 -3.86
CA LEU A 765 1.38 46.65 -2.45
C LEU A 765 1.59 47.92 -1.60
N VAL A 766 2.57 48.76 -1.97
CA VAL A 766 2.88 50.04 -1.29
C VAL A 766 1.72 51.03 -1.31
N GLY A 767 0.82 50.91 -2.30
CA GLY A 767 -0.40 51.73 -2.40
C GLY A 767 -1.48 51.33 -1.40
N PHE A 768 -1.37 50.14 -0.80
CA PHE A 768 -2.36 49.57 0.11
C PHE A 768 -1.90 49.60 1.57
N VAL A 769 -0.64 49.27 1.86
CA VAL A 769 -0.06 49.25 3.21
C VAL A 769 1.41 49.68 3.20
N ASP A 770 1.88 50.26 4.31
CA ASP A 770 3.30 50.62 4.53
C ASP A 770 4.05 49.46 5.20
N LEU A 771 5.08 48.94 4.54
CA LEU A 771 5.83 47.74 4.96
C LEU A 771 7.35 47.98 4.91
N PRO A 772 7.91 48.86 5.75
CA PRO A 772 9.30 49.31 5.62
C PRO A 772 10.35 48.21 5.79
N ALA A 773 10.07 47.18 6.60
CA ALA A 773 10.97 46.02 6.75
C ALA A 773 10.98 45.11 5.51
N VAL A 774 9.84 45.02 4.80
CA VAL A 774 9.69 44.26 3.56
C VAL A 774 10.45 44.96 2.43
N GLU A 775 10.29 46.28 2.32
CA GLU A 775 11.05 47.12 1.37
C GLU A 775 12.56 47.05 1.62
N ALA A 776 13.00 47.15 2.88
CA ALA A 776 14.42 47.04 3.22
C ALA A 776 15.01 45.65 2.88
N ALA A 777 14.24 44.58 3.11
CA ALA A 777 14.66 43.23 2.74
C ALA A 777 14.73 43.04 1.22
N ALA A 778 13.82 43.64 0.46
CA ALA A 778 13.83 43.60 -1.00
C ALA A 778 15.06 44.31 -1.57
N GLN A 779 15.40 45.49 -1.03
CA GLN A 779 16.62 46.21 -1.39
C GLN A 779 17.90 45.42 -1.05
N TRP A 780 17.90 44.71 0.08
CA TRP A 780 19.01 43.81 0.44
C TRP A 780 19.13 42.65 -0.56
N LEU A 781 18.01 42.04 -0.95
CA LEU A 781 17.99 40.93 -1.92
C LEU A 781 18.58 41.36 -3.27
N ALA A 782 18.18 42.54 -3.76
CA ALA A 782 18.66 43.12 -5.01
C ALA A 782 20.14 43.55 -5.00
N ALA A 783 20.80 43.59 -3.84
CA ALA A 783 22.21 44.02 -3.73
C ALA A 783 23.21 42.94 -4.20
N GLY A 784 22.79 41.68 -4.38
CA GLY A 784 23.49 40.68 -5.19
C GLY A 784 24.40 39.66 -4.47
N ASP A 785 24.15 39.32 -3.20
CA ASP A 785 24.91 38.31 -2.43
C ASP A 785 24.05 37.26 -1.70
N ALA A 786 22.72 37.43 -1.71
CA ALA A 786 21.80 36.58 -0.97
C ALA A 786 21.78 35.11 -1.42
N GLU A 787 22.07 34.80 -2.68
CA GLU A 787 22.13 33.42 -3.19
C GLU A 787 23.29 32.63 -2.56
N ASP A 788 24.49 33.23 -2.49
CA ASP A 788 25.64 32.63 -1.83
C ASP A 788 25.44 32.52 -0.32
N GLU A 789 24.78 33.52 0.30
CA GLU A 789 24.43 33.46 1.72
C GLU A 789 23.39 32.36 1.99
N ALA A 790 22.37 32.21 1.14
CA ALA A 790 21.40 31.12 1.22
C ALA A 790 22.11 29.76 1.16
N ALA A 791 23.00 29.57 0.18
CA ALA A 791 23.78 28.35 0.04
C ALA A 791 24.57 28.03 1.32
N ALA A 792 25.25 29.03 1.89
CA ALA A 792 26.04 28.87 3.11
C ALA A 792 25.18 28.50 4.33
N VAL A 793 24.11 29.25 4.61
CA VAL A 793 23.27 29.07 5.80
C VAL A 793 22.47 27.78 5.73
N LEU A 794 21.92 27.48 4.54
CA LEU A 794 21.07 26.31 4.31
C LEU A 794 21.89 25.05 4.04
N ARG A 795 23.22 25.17 3.93
CA ARG A 795 24.18 24.09 3.63
C ARG A 795 23.86 23.38 2.31
N LEU A 796 23.59 24.20 1.30
CA LEU A 796 23.31 23.79 -0.07
C LEU A 796 24.47 24.23 -0.97
N ARG A 797 24.55 23.65 -2.17
CA ARG A 797 25.39 24.22 -3.22
C ARG A 797 24.67 25.44 -3.81
N THR A 798 25.40 26.45 -4.28
CA THR A 798 24.78 27.66 -4.87
C THR A 798 23.84 27.29 -6.03
N ASP A 799 24.18 26.30 -6.87
CA ASP A 799 23.32 25.81 -7.96
C ASP A 799 22.06 25.05 -7.50
N GLU A 800 21.89 24.82 -6.21
CA GLU A 800 20.69 24.21 -5.59
C GLU A 800 19.77 25.25 -4.95
N VAL A 801 20.18 26.53 -4.90
CA VAL A 801 19.37 27.62 -4.36
C VAL A 801 18.30 28.01 -5.38
N GLY A 802 17.04 27.80 -5.03
CA GLY A 802 15.89 28.18 -5.86
C GLY A 802 15.06 29.29 -5.23
N GLU A 803 13.90 29.54 -5.84
CA GLU A 803 12.92 30.54 -5.37
C GLU A 803 12.51 30.32 -3.91
N ALA A 804 12.38 29.07 -3.46
CA ALA A 804 11.98 28.74 -2.09
C ALA A 804 13.07 29.14 -1.06
N GLU A 805 14.33 28.86 -1.37
CA GLU A 805 15.48 29.25 -0.55
C GLU A 805 15.65 30.77 -0.51
N MET A 806 15.45 31.45 -1.65
CA MET A 806 15.50 32.91 -1.74
C MET A 806 14.35 33.55 -0.94
N SER A 807 13.12 33.03 -1.08
CA SER A 807 11.99 33.49 -0.29
C SER A 807 12.21 33.28 1.22
N ARG A 808 12.82 32.16 1.61
CA ARG A 808 13.20 31.90 3.01
C ARG A 808 14.21 32.94 3.53
N MET A 809 15.22 33.28 2.74
CA MET A 809 16.21 34.30 3.10
C MET A 809 15.57 35.69 3.18
N PHE A 810 14.70 36.04 2.23
CA PHE A 810 13.94 37.27 2.22
C PHE A 810 13.12 37.41 3.52
N TRP A 811 12.30 36.41 3.88
CA TRP A 811 11.50 36.47 5.11
C TRP A 811 12.35 36.45 6.39
N ALA A 812 13.51 35.80 6.36
CA ALA A 812 14.47 35.87 7.45
C ALA A 812 15.04 37.28 7.62
N ARG A 813 15.34 37.98 6.52
CA ARG A 813 15.79 39.37 6.53
C ARG A 813 14.70 40.32 7.02
N VAL A 814 13.45 40.13 6.56
CA VAL A 814 12.30 40.90 7.07
C VAL A 814 12.20 40.80 8.60
N LYS A 815 12.27 39.57 9.16
CA LYS A 815 12.24 39.34 10.60
C LYS A 815 13.44 39.98 11.34
N ALA A 816 14.61 40.01 10.71
CA ALA A 816 15.78 40.71 11.24
C ALA A 816 15.58 42.24 11.28
N GLU A 817 15.07 42.85 10.21
CA GLU A 817 14.78 44.28 10.14
C GLU A 817 13.70 44.70 11.15
N GLU A 818 12.67 43.86 11.35
CA GLU A 818 11.63 44.06 12.38
C GLU A 818 12.18 43.95 13.81
N THR A 819 13.18 43.09 14.03
CA THR A 819 13.84 42.92 15.33
C THR A 819 14.76 44.11 15.67
N LEU A 820 15.38 44.72 14.66
CA LEU A 820 16.29 45.87 14.83
C LEU A 820 15.81 47.12 14.08
N PRO A 821 14.66 47.71 14.47
CA PRO A 821 14.12 48.87 13.76
C PRO A 821 15.02 50.10 13.99
N GLY A 822 15.56 50.66 12.90
CA GLY A 822 16.34 51.90 12.93
C GLY A 822 17.55 51.89 13.87
N ILE A 823 17.93 53.07 14.39
CA ILE A 823 19.07 53.24 15.29
C ILE A 823 18.59 53.90 16.60
N GLY A 824 18.13 53.06 17.53
CA GLY A 824 17.72 53.45 18.89
C GLY A 824 18.66 52.90 19.96
N ARG A 825 18.51 53.37 21.21
CA ARG A 825 19.27 52.86 22.37
C ARG A 825 19.09 51.36 22.55
N ASP A 826 17.85 50.89 22.49
CA ASP A 826 17.51 49.48 22.70
C ASP A 826 18.02 48.60 21.54
N THR A 827 17.97 49.10 20.30
CA THR A 827 18.59 48.45 19.13
C THR A 827 20.10 48.32 19.29
N GLN A 828 20.77 49.34 19.84
CA GLN A 828 22.22 49.30 20.12
C GLN A 828 22.56 48.29 21.21
N GLU A 829 21.75 48.22 22.27
CA GLU A 829 21.93 47.21 23.35
C GLU A 829 21.71 45.79 22.83
N PHE A 830 20.69 45.58 21.98
CA PHE A 830 20.44 44.29 21.35
C PHE A 830 21.60 43.88 20.45
N ALA A 831 22.02 44.76 19.53
CA ALA A 831 23.14 44.49 18.62
C ALA A 831 24.45 44.22 19.39
N ALA A 832 24.71 44.98 20.45
CA ALA A 832 25.86 44.77 21.34
C ALA A 832 25.85 43.37 21.97
N ARG A 833 24.69 42.90 22.47
CA ARG A 833 24.52 41.57 23.06
C ARG A 833 24.71 40.45 22.04
N VAL A 834 24.10 40.56 20.86
CA VAL A 834 24.24 39.55 19.79
C VAL A 834 25.68 39.43 19.31
N LEU A 835 26.39 40.56 19.22
CA LEU A 835 27.77 40.62 18.74
C LEU A 835 28.81 40.37 19.84
N HIS A 836 28.40 40.15 21.09
CA HIS A 836 29.28 39.97 22.25
C HIS A 836 30.27 41.14 22.45
N ARG A 837 29.78 42.38 22.29
CA ARG A 837 30.58 43.61 22.40
C ARG A 837 29.90 44.64 23.31
N GLU A 838 30.67 45.55 23.88
CA GLU A 838 30.15 46.72 24.62
C GLU A 838 29.48 47.71 23.68
N PRO A 839 28.35 48.36 24.04
CA PRO A 839 27.69 49.39 23.21
C PRO A 839 28.62 50.55 22.80
N ASP A 840 28.56 50.97 21.53
CA ASP A 840 29.33 52.08 20.97
C ASP A 840 28.46 52.90 20.02
N PRO A 841 27.99 54.08 20.46
CA PRO A 841 27.19 54.97 19.63
C PRO A 841 27.90 55.41 18.34
N GLY A 842 29.24 55.47 18.32
CA GLY A 842 30.03 55.88 17.15
C GLY A 842 30.03 54.85 16.02
N ALA A 843 29.76 53.58 16.34
CA ALA A 843 29.70 52.46 15.40
C ALA A 843 28.28 51.90 15.21
N ALA A 844 27.25 52.62 15.67
CA ALA A 844 25.89 52.10 15.75
C ALA A 844 25.32 51.59 14.41
N HIS A 845 25.60 52.27 13.30
CA HIS A 845 25.15 51.84 11.97
C HIS A 845 25.85 50.55 11.52
N ALA A 846 27.18 50.50 11.60
CA ALA A 846 27.95 49.32 11.20
C ALA A 846 27.61 48.09 12.06
N ARG A 847 27.40 48.29 13.37
CA ARG A 847 27.00 47.21 14.29
C ARG A 847 25.57 46.73 14.05
N ARG A 848 24.67 47.63 13.64
CA ARG A 848 23.33 47.23 13.22
C ARG A 848 23.40 46.34 11.99
N THR A 849 24.20 46.70 10.98
CA THR A 849 24.40 45.85 9.80
C THR A 849 24.95 44.48 10.17
N GLU A 850 26.03 44.40 10.95
CA GLU A 850 26.63 43.13 11.40
C GLU A 850 25.62 42.27 12.19
N ALA A 851 24.80 42.89 13.04
CA ALA A 851 23.76 42.19 13.79
C ALA A 851 22.61 41.71 12.90
N LEU A 852 22.22 42.48 11.88
CA LEU A 852 21.19 42.06 10.91
C LEU A 852 21.63 40.83 10.12
N ASP A 853 22.90 40.72 9.76
CA ASP A 853 23.42 39.54 9.06
C ASP A 853 23.38 38.30 9.97
N VAL A 854 23.75 38.44 11.25
CA VAL A 854 23.61 37.35 12.23
C VAL A 854 22.14 36.93 12.40
N LEU A 855 21.23 37.90 12.53
CA LEU A 855 19.80 37.63 12.70
C LEU A 855 19.20 36.97 11.46
N THR A 856 19.55 37.45 10.26
CA THR A 856 19.09 36.89 8.99
C THR A 856 19.48 35.42 8.89
N ARG A 857 20.76 35.09 9.15
CA ARG A 857 21.23 33.70 9.16
C ARG A 857 20.55 32.86 10.25
N ALA A 858 20.33 33.42 11.44
CA ALA A 858 19.66 32.72 12.53
C ALA A 858 18.19 32.39 12.22
N PHE A 859 17.42 33.36 11.74
CA PHE A 859 16.04 33.14 11.31
C PHE A 859 15.96 32.18 10.11
N ALA A 860 16.83 32.36 9.12
CA ALA A 860 16.94 31.45 7.98
C ALA A 860 17.27 30.04 8.46
N ALA A 861 18.14 29.85 9.45
CA ALA A 861 18.44 28.55 10.05
C ALA A 861 17.29 27.96 10.92
N GLY A 862 16.21 28.69 11.13
CA GLY A 862 15.06 28.30 11.94
C GLY A 862 15.29 28.51 13.44
N ARG A 863 15.83 29.66 13.84
CA ARG A 863 15.98 30.07 15.25
C ARG A 863 15.12 31.28 15.52
N GLU A 864 14.51 31.34 16.71
CA GLU A 864 13.75 32.51 17.16
C GLU A 864 14.66 33.62 17.64
N ALA A 865 15.34 34.23 16.67
CA ALA A 865 16.40 35.22 16.88
C ALA A 865 15.86 36.59 17.31
N SER A 866 14.54 36.76 17.45
CA SER A 866 13.95 37.90 18.16
C SER A 866 14.30 37.88 19.65
N ASP A 867 14.61 36.70 20.20
CA ASP A 867 15.20 36.58 21.53
C ASP A 867 16.72 36.83 21.43
N PRO A 868 17.26 37.87 22.11
CA PRO A 868 18.67 38.20 22.02
C PRO A 868 19.58 37.09 22.56
N ASP A 869 19.11 36.24 23.48
CA ASP A 869 19.90 35.10 23.97
C ASP A 869 20.02 34.00 22.92
N ILE A 870 18.94 33.73 22.18
CA ILE A 870 18.96 32.77 21.06
C ILE A 870 19.86 33.29 19.94
N ALA A 871 19.75 34.57 19.58
CA ALA A 871 20.59 35.20 18.57
C ALA A 871 22.08 35.22 18.96
N ALA A 872 22.39 35.59 20.20
CA ALA A 872 23.76 35.61 20.72
C ALA A 872 24.37 34.19 20.79
N ALA A 873 23.59 33.18 21.22
CA ALA A 873 24.02 31.79 21.23
C ALA A 873 24.26 31.25 19.81
N TYR A 874 23.41 31.63 18.85
CA TYR A 874 23.64 31.31 17.44
C TYR A 874 24.93 31.93 16.91
N ALA A 875 25.19 33.21 17.23
CA ALA A 875 26.43 33.89 16.86
C ALA A 875 27.68 33.18 17.41
N LEU A 876 27.65 32.75 18.68
CA LEU A 876 28.74 31.98 19.29
C LEU A 876 28.94 30.64 18.61
N LYS A 877 27.85 29.93 18.29
CA LYS A 877 27.90 28.67 17.58
C LYS A 877 28.58 28.81 16.22
N GLU A 878 28.19 29.82 15.44
CA GLU A 878 28.80 30.10 14.14
C GLU A 878 30.28 30.52 14.27
N ALA A 879 30.67 31.11 15.41
CA ALA A 879 32.05 31.42 15.74
C ALA A 879 32.84 30.21 16.30
N GLY A 880 32.28 29.00 16.32
CA GLY A 880 32.98 27.79 16.76
C GLY A 880 32.94 27.53 18.28
N ALA A 881 32.01 28.15 19.03
CA ALA A 881 31.95 27.99 20.50
C ALA A 881 31.70 26.55 20.99
N TYR A 882 31.32 25.63 20.10
CA TYR A 882 31.14 24.22 20.41
C TYR A 882 32.32 23.35 19.99
N ASP A 883 33.29 23.91 19.27
CA ASP A 883 34.45 23.18 18.78
C ASP A 883 35.36 22.82 19.97
N ASP A 884 35.78 21.56 20.04
CA ASP A 884 36.65 21.03 21.09
C ASP A 884 36.14 21.17 22.55
N THR A 885 34.82 21.39 22.73
CA THR A 885 34.21 21.49 24.07
C THR A 885 33.53 20.21 24.55
N ALA A 886 33.42 19.16 23.74
CA ALA A 886 32.74 17.93 24.14
C ALA A 886 33.49 17.22 25.28
N LEU A 887 32.74 16.69 26.25
CA LEU A 887 33.29 15.98 27.39
C LEU A 887 32.44 14.75 27.71
N ASP A 888 33.09 13.64 28.01
CA ASP A 888 32.41 12.42 28.46
C ASP A 888 32.30 12.46 29.99
N THR A 889 31.10 12.18 30.49
CA THR A 889 30.80 12.14 31.92
C THR A 889 30.42 10.72 32.31
N VAL A 890 30.84 10.25 33.48
CA VAL A 890 30.41 8.96 34.03
C VAL A 890 29.77 9.17 35.39
N GLN A 891 28.66 8.50 35.65
CA GLN A 891 28.06 8.41 36.99
C GLN A 891 27.80 6.94 37.33
N GLY A 892 28.72 6.33 38.08
CA GLY A 892 28.68 4.91 38.41
C GLY A 892 28.88 4.01 37.18
N THR A 893 27.79 3.41 36.67
CA THR A 893 27.80 2.60 35.43
C THR A 893 27.11 3.30 34.25
N SER A 894 26.70 4.55 34.44
CA SER A 894 26.01 5.34 33.43
C SER A 894 26.99 6.27 32.74
N ASP A 895 27.07 6.18 31.42
CA ASP A 895 27.79 7.14 30.60
C ASP A 895 26.87 8.31 30.23
N GLY A 896 27.45 9.50 30.13
CA GLY A 896 26.79 10.73 29.73
C GLY A 896 27.73 11.60 28.92
N THR A 897 27.20 12.68 28.37
CA THR A 897 27.99 13.67 27.62
C THR A 897 27.71 15.06 28.15
N GLY A 898 28.71 15.92 28.11
CA GLY A 898 28.69 17.29 28.60
C GLY A 898 29.52 18.21 27.71
N ARG A 899 29.68 19.46 28.16
CA ARG A 899 30.58 20.43 27.51
C ARG A 899 31.44 21.16 28.53
N ASP A 900 32.73 21.31 28.23
CA ASP A 900 33.70 22.10 28.99
C ASP A 900 34.01 23.41 28.26
N TYR A 901 33.67 24.54 28.89
CA TYR A 901 33.95 25.89 28.39
C TYR A 901 35.12 26.56 29.13
N THR A 902 35.84 25.84 29.99
CA THR A 902 36.94 26.40 30.80
C THR A 902 38.26 26.56 30.03
N GLY A 903 38.37 25.94 28.85
CA GLY A 903 39.55 26.00 27.98
C GLY A 903 40.73 25.13 28.45
N GLY A 904 40.52 24.24 29.42
CA GLY A 904 41.50 23.24 29.83
C GLY A 904 41.47 21.98 28.93
N PRO A 905 42.47 21.09 29.03
CA PRO A 905 42.38 19.76 28.40
C PRO A 905 41.20 19.00 29.00
N ALA A 906 40.27 18.51 28.18
CA ALA A 906 39.05 17.84 28.60
C ALA A 906 39.37 16.63 29.51
N PRO A 907 39.09 16.71 30.82
CA PRO A 907 39.23 15.56 31.70
C PRO A 907 38.01 14.64 31.58
N ASP A 908 38.18 13.34 31.79
CA ASP A 908 37.04 12.48 32.10
C ASP A 908 36.43 12.94 33.43
N VAL A 909 35.13 13.28 33.45
CA VAL A 909 34.45 13.77 34.66
C VAL A 909 33.59 12.66 35.27
N ASP A 910 33.91 12.25 36.49
CA ASP A 910 33.10 11.37 37.34
C ASP A 910 32.13 12.23 38.19
N LEU A 911 30.81 12.02 38.04
CA LEU A 911 29.72 12.88 38.54
C LEU A 911 29.07 12.43 39.87
#